data_AF-A0A2I4CG31-F1
#
_entry.id   AF-A0A2I4CG31-F1
#
_cell.length_a   1.000
_cell.length_b   1.000
_cell.length_c   1.000
_cell.angle_alpha   90.00
_cell.angle_beta   90.00
_cell.angle_gamma   90.00
#
_symmetry.space_group_name_H-M   'P 1'
#
loop_
_entity.id
_entity.type
_entity.pdbx_description
1 polymer ?
#
loop_
_entity_poly.entity_id
_entity_poly.type
_entity_poly.pdbx_seq_one_letter_code
_entity_poly.pdbx_strand_id
1 'polypeptide(L)'
;MHRSKEKLDRQKMEGLNQGRRKLRVCVATCNRADYSKLAPIMFGIKSHPDEFELEVVVLGSHLIDDYGNTFRMIEQDDFDIGSKLHTIVRGEDEAAMVESVGLALVKLPDVLQRLQPDVLVVHGDRFDALALATAAALMNIRIFHVEGGEVSGTIDDSIRHAISKLAHYHACCTRMAEQHLIAMCEDHSRILLAGCPSYDKLLSSHHREDHMDIIRSWLGDGVQDNDYIVALQHPVTTNIQHSIKLYGLMLEALISFNKKTLILFPNIDAGSKEMVRVMRKKGIEQHPNFRAIKHIPFEQFIQLVCHAGCMIGNSSCGVREAGAFGTPVINLGTRQTGRETGENVLHVRDADTQSKICHALELQFGKRYPCSKIYGDGNAVPRILKFLQTIDLNEPLQKSFCFPPVKDSISQDIDHILETQSALSVDLGGTNLRVAIVCMKGNIVKKYTETNPKTYEDRIRLMLKMCKDAVRDAVSLNCRILGVGISTGGRVNPQEGVVLHSTNLIQEWSSVNLRTPVSDALGLPVWVDNDGNCAALAERKFGHGKGVENFVTIITGTGIGGGIIHQNELIHGSTFCAAELGHIKVSLEGPECSCGSRGCIEAYASGMALQREAKRLNDEDMLKKEGMDLKLSEPITAAHLISAARMGNSKADAVLHKATTALGVGIVNILHIVNPTLVILSGVLASYYKEPVQRIISERALLSAQSIKVFTSALEEPALLGAASMVLDYATRRTY
;
A
#
# COMPACT_ATOMS: atom_id res chain seq x y z
N MET A 1 45.90 8.87 -25.34
CA MET A 1 44.44 8.65 -25.29
C MET A 1 44.04 7.28 -24.72
N HIS A 2 44.82 6.21 -24.88
CA HIS A 2 44.46 4.88 -24.35
C HIS A 2 44.58 4.73 -22.81
N ARG A 3 45.59 5.35 -22.17
CA ARG A 3 45.80 5.28 -20.71
C ARG A 3 44.79 6.08 -19.87
N SER A 4 44.09 7.06 -20.44
CA SER A 4 43.02 7.79 -19.74
C SER A 4 41.70 7.03 -19.74
N LYS A 5 41.49 6.13 -20.72
CA LYS A 5 40.28 5.29 -20.79
C LYS A 5 40.35 4.13 -19.78
N GLU A 6 41.51 3.50 -19.63
CA GLU A 6 41.73 2.47 -18.59
C GLU A 6 41.65 3.02 -17.17
N LYS A 7 42.08 4.27 -16.93
CA LYS A 7 41.89 4.93 -15.63
C LYS A 7 40.43 5.29 -15.36
N LEU A 8 39.67 5.68 -16.39
CA LEU A 8 38.24 5.97 -16.27
C LEU A 8 37.40 4.69 -16.09
N ASP A 9 37.81 3.58 -16.72
CA ASP A 9 37.14 2.29 -16.58
C ASP A 9 37.51 1.60 -15.27
N ARG A 10 38.76 1.76 -14.76
CA ARG A 10 39.11 1.39 -13.38
C ARG A 10 38.42 2.26 -12.34
N GLN A 11 38.28 3.57 -12.54
CA GLN A 11 37.51 4.43 -11.62
C GLN A 11 35.99 4.17 -11.71
N LYS A 12 35.47 3.72 -12.86
CA LYS A 12 34.07 3.24 -12.97
C LYS A 12 33.86 1.88 -12.32
N MET A 13 34.83 0.95 -12.39
CA MET A 13 34.76 -0.32 -11.65
C MET A 13 34.99 -0.14 -10.14
N GLU A 14 35.89 0.77 -9.73
CA GLU A 14 36.15 1.10 -8.32
C GLU A 14 35.00 1.92 -7.70
N GLY A 15 34.23 2.66 -8.52
CA GLY A 15 33.02 3.39 -8.09
C GLY A 15 31.74 2.53 -7.99
N LEU A 16 31.74 1.31 -8.54
CA LEU A 16 30.62 0.35 -8.45
C LEU A 16 30.73 -0.59 -7.23
N ASN A 17 31.84 -0.52 -6.48
CA ASN A 17 32.09 -1.26 -5.26
C ASN A 17 31.90 -0.39 -3.99
N GLN A 18 30.94 0.54 -4.02
CA GLN A 18 30.38 1.08 -2.78
C GLN A 18 29.61 -0.06 -2.10
N GLY A 19 30.15 -0.53 -0.97
CA GLY A 19 29.81 -1.79 -0.30
C GLY A 19 28.31 -2.10 -0.27
N ARG A 20 27.93 -3.15 -1.00
CA ARG A 20 26.60 -3.74 -0.91
C ARG A 20 26.41 -4.23 0.53
N ARG A 21 25.42 -3.68 1.25
CA ARG A 21 25.07 -4.14 2.60
C ARG A 21 24.82 -5.65 2.56
N LYS A 22 25.48 -6.40 3.46
CA LYS A 22 25.25 -7.84 3.61
C LYS A 22 23.82 -8.09 4.06
N LEU A 23 23.19 -9.13 3.51
CA LEU A 23 21.86 -9.54 3.95
C LEU A 23 21.98 -10.32 5.26
N ARG A 24 21.32 -9.85 6.31
CA ARG A 24 21.35 -10.48 7.64
C ARG A 24 20.29 -11.57 7.71
N VAL A 25 20.70 -12.82 7.65
CA VAL A 25 19.82 -13.99 7.59
C VAL A 25 19.83 -14.70 8.93
N CYS A 26 18.69 -14.71 9.61
CA CYS A 26 18.47 -15.57 10.77
C CYS A 26 17.90 -16.90 10.31
N VAL A 27 18.51 -18.01 10.73
CA VAL A 27 17.98 -19.36 10.55
C VAL A 27 17.63 -19.91 11.92
N ALA A 28 16.35 -20.20 12.14
CA ALA A 28 15.87 -20.81 13.36
C ALA A 28 15.57 -22.30 13.10
N THR A 29 16.22 -23.16 13.86
CA THR A 29 16.09 -24.63 13.75
C THR A 29 15.59 -25.20 15.07
N CYS A 30 14.59 -26.09 14.99
CA CYS A 30 13.80 -26.54 16.14
C CYS A 30 13.90 -28.05 16.36
N ASN A 31 14.17 -28.80 15.29
CA ASN A 31 14.21 -30.25 15.27
C ASN A 31 15.07 -30.76 14.11
N ARG A 32 15.60 -31.97 14.25
CA ARG A 32 16.28 -32.69 13.16
C ARG A 32 15.51 -32.71 11.82
N ALA A 33 14.18 -32.70 11.86
CA ALA A 33 13.32 -32.74 10.68
C ALA A 33 13.50 -31.49 9.81
N ASP A 34 13.58 -30.32 10.43
CA ASP A 34 13.90 -29.07 9.75
C ASP A 34 15.41 -28.95 9.48
N TYR A 35 16.26 -29.31 10.44
CA TYR A 35 17.71 -29.19 10.31
C TYR A 35 18.27 -29.96 9.09
N SER A 36 17.73 -31.14 8.77
CA SER A 36 18.11 -31.91 7.58
C SER A 36 17.97 -31.14 6.25
N LYS A 37 17.15 -30.09 6.22
CA LYS A 37 16.83 -29.26 5.05
C LYS A 37 17.31 -27.83 5.20
N LEU A 38 17.48 -27.35 6.43
CA LEU A 38 18.06 -26.04 6.72
C LEU A 38 19.59 -26.07 6.67
N ALA A 39 20.25 -27.15 7.13
CA ALA A 39 21.70 -27.23 7.16
C ALA A 39 22.36 -26.98 5.78
N PRO A 40 21.88 -27.55 4.66
CA PRO A 40 22.43 -27.23 3.34
C PRO A 40 22.34 -25.75 2.99
N ILE A 41 21.23 -25.09 3.35
CA ILE A 41 21.06 -23.64 3.15
C ILE A 41 22.05 -22.87 4.04
N MET A 42 22.19 -23.26 5.30
CA MET A 42 23.12 -22.64 6.26
C MET A 42 24.58 -22.74 5.78
N PHE A 43 25.02 -23.90 5.26
CA PHE A 43 26.34 -24.05 4.65
C PHE A 43 26.50 -23.15 3.41
N GLY A 44 25.45 -23.05 2.59
CA GLY A 44 25.42 -22.15 1.44
C GLY A 44 25.60 -20.68 1.84
N ILE A 45 24.87 -20.21 2.85
CA ILE A 45 24.99 -18.84 3.37
C ILE A 45 26.38 -18.61 3.98
N LYS A 46 26.85 -19.53 4.83
CA LYS A 46 28.16 -19.43 5.52
C LYS A 46 29.33 -19.38 4.54
N SER A 47 29.22 -20.02 3.37
CA SER A 47 30.26 -20.00 2.32
C SER A 47 30.30 -18.72 1.49
N HIS A 48 29.35 -17.80 1.67
CA HIS A 48 29.28 -16.51 0.95
C HIS A 48 29.29 -15.32 1.93
N PRO A 49 30.35 -15.15 2.74
CA PRO A 49 30.40 -14.16 3.82
C PRO A 49 30.42 -12.71 3.33
N ASP A 50 30.75 -12.46 2.06
CA ASP A 50 30.73 -11.12 1.47
C ASP A 50 29.30 -10.64 1.15
N GLU A 51 28.35 -11.56 1.06
CA GLU A 51 26.96 -11.30 0.66
C GLU A 51 25.99 -11.45 1.83
N PHE A 52 26.28 -12.36 2.76
CA PHE A 52 25.39 -12.71 3.87
C PHE A 52 26.08 -12.64 5.23
N GLU A 53 25.27 -12.35 6.26
CA GLU A 53 25.59 -12.54 7.67
C GLU A 53 24.62 -13.58 8.23
N LEU A 54 25.12 -14.70 8.74
CA LEU A 54 24.31 -15.81 9.24
C LEU A 54 24.20 -15.75 10.78
N GLU A 55 22.97 -15.71 11.27
CA GLU A 55 22.65 -15.86 12.70
C GLU A 55 21.87 -17.17 12.92
N VAL A 56 22.31 -18.00 13.86
CA VAL A 56 21.69 -19.30 14.14
C VAL A 56 20.98 -19.29 15.49
N VAL A 57 19.69 -19.57 15.46
CA VAL A 57 18.85 -19.72 16.66
C VAL A 57 18.44 -21.18 16.80
N VAL A 58 18.77 -21.79 17.94
CA VAL A 58 18.42 -23.18 18.25
C VAL A 58 17.36 -23.21 19.33
N LEU A 59 16.25 -23.88 19.07
CA LEU A 59 15.13 -23.99 20.00
C LEU A 59 14.45 -25.36 19.92
N GLY A 60 13.32 -25.51 20.60
CA GLY A 60 12.47 -26.69 20.48
C GLY A 60 13.14 -27.97 20.97
N SER A 61 12.86 -29.05 20.25
CA SER A 61 13.32 -30.40 20.57
C SER A 61 14.85 -30.60 20.50
N HIS A 62 15.60 -29.68 19.88
CA HIS A 62 17.06 -29.79 19.84
C HIS A 62 17.70 -29.86 21.23
N LEU A 63 17.13 -29.15 22.21
CA LEU A 63 17.66 -29.00 23.57
C LEU A 63 17.14 -30.06 24.56
N ILE A 64 16.46 -31.10 24.06
CA ILE A 64 15.78 -32.09 24.90
C ILE A 64 16.42 -33.48 24.71
N ASP A 65 16.79 -34.12 25.82
CA ASP A 65 17.48 -35.42 25.81
C ASP A 65 16.63 -36.53 25.17
N ASP A 66 15.31 -36.53 25.41
CA ASP A 66 14.39 -37.53 24.86
C ASP A 66 14.44 -37.59 23.33
N TYR A 67 14.83 -36.49 22.67
CA TYR A 67 14.99 -36.38 21.21
C TYR A 67 16.46 -36.40 20.75
N GLY A 68 17.39 -36.70 21.66
CA GLY A 68 18.78 -37.01 21.35
C GLY A 68 19.75 -35.81 21.42
N ASN A 69 19.39 -34.71 22.07
CA ASN A 69 20.23 -33.50 22.19
C ASN A 69 20.80 -33.07 20.82
N THR A 70 19.94 -33.00 19.81
CA THR A 70 20.34 -32.81 18.41
C THR A 70 20.94 -31.42 18.13
N PHE A 71 20.93 -30.49 19.10
CA PHE A 71 21.75 -29.27 19.03
C PHE A 71 23.24 -29.56 18.82
N ARG A 72 23.73 -30.73 19.28
CA ARG A 72 25.12 -31.15 19.08
C ARG A 72 25.47 -31.35 17.62
N MET A 73 24.51 -31.68 16.76
CA MET A 73 24.75 -31.80 15.32
C MET A 73 25.05 -30.45 14.70
N ILE A 74 24.34 -29.41 15.15
CA ILE A 74 24.57 -28.03 14.71
C ILE A 74 25.98 -27.55 15.14
N GLU A 75 26.41 -27.92 16.35
CA GLU A 75 27.78 -27.64 16.83
C GLU A 75 28.83 -28.46 16.06
N GLN A 76 28.56 -29.73 15.73
CA GLN A 76 29.46 -30.60 14.95
C GLN A 76 29.61 -30.16 13.49
N ASP A 77 28.62 -29.47 12.95
CA ASP A 77 28.67 -28.83 11.64
C ASP A 77 29.37 -27.45 11.66
N ASP A 78 30.03 -27.12 12.78
CA ASP A 78 30.77 -25.88 13.03
C ASP A 78 29.91 -24.61 12.92
N PHE A 79 28.61 -24.65 13.22
CA PHE A 79 27.78 -23.44 13.27
C PHE A 79 27.84 -22.76 14.64
N ASP A 80 28.14 -21.46 14.64
CA ASP A 80 28.07 -20.63 15.84
C ASP A 80 26.61 -20.40 16.24
N ILE A 81 26.20 -20.98 17.36
CA ILE A 81 24.83 -20.84 17.88
C ILE A 81 24.71 -19.50 18.61
N GLY A 82 24.12 -18.50 17.95
CA GLY A 82 23.90 -17.17 18.50
C GLY A 82 22.89 -17.14 19.65
N SER A 83 21.95 -18.09 19.71
CA SER A 83 20.98 -18.20 20.82
C SER A 83 20.41 -19.61 21.00
N LYS A 84 20.25 -20.05 22.26
CA LYS A 84 19.59 -21.31 22.64
C LYS A 84 18.33 -21.03 23.47
N LEU A 85 17.15 -21.43 23.00
CA LEU A 85 15.88 -21.16 23.66
C LEU A 85 15.15 -22.45 24.06
N HIS A 86 14.94 -22.64 25.37
CA HIS A 86 14.08 -23.70 25.87
C HIS A 86 12.62 -23.29 25.66
N THR A 87 11.99 -23.81 24.61
CA THR A 87 10.63 -23.44 24.20
C THR A 87 9.61 -24.58 24.31
N ILE A 88 10.05 -25.77 24.71
CA ILE A 88 9.16 -26.92 24.91
C ILE A 88 8.63 -26.94 26.34
N VAL A 89 7.31 -26.98 26.46
CA VAL A 89 6.63 -27.33 27.71
C VAL A 89 6.44 -28.84 27.77
N ARG A 90 6.64 -29.43 28.95
CA ARG A 90 6.64 -30.87 29.14
C ARG A 90 5.21 -31.39 29.36
N GLY A 91 4.87 -32.50 28.71
CA GLY A 91 3.54 -33.11 28.81
C GLY A 91 3.29 -34.13 27.70
N GLU A 92 3.89 -33.90 26.52
CA GLU A 92 3.80 -34.77 25.34
C GLU A 92 2.36 -35.04 24.87
N ASP A 93 1.46 -34.09 25.14
CA ASP A 93 0.06 -34.03 24.74
C ASP A 93 -0.24 -32.76 23.92
N GLU A 94 -1.49 -32.59 23.50
CA GLU A 94 -1.92 -31.46 22.68
C GLU A 94 -1.78 -30.12 23.42
N ALA A 95 -2.04 -30.10 24.74
CA ALA A 95 -1.92 -28.89 25.56
C ALA A 95 -0.46 -28.41 25.62
N ALA A 96 0.47 -29.31 25.94
CA ALA A 96 1.90 -29.01 25.99
C ALA A 96 2.44 -28.53 24.63
N MET A 97 1.92 -29.05 23.52
CA MET A 97 2.26 -28.57 22.18
C MET A 97 1.87 -27.10 21.98
N VAL A 98 0.65 -26.71 22.36
CA VAL A 98 0.18 -25.31 22.24
C VAL A 98 0.94 -24.39 23.22
N GLU A 99 1.17 -24.83 24.45
CA GLU A 99 1.95 -24.07 25.42
C GLU A 99 3.40 -23.86 24.95
N SER A 100 3.98 -24.83 24.23
CA SER A 100 5.30 -24.70 23.61
C SER A 100 5.33 -23.61 22.54
N VAL A 101 4.27 -23.48 21.74
CA VAL A 101 4.11 -22.36 20.77
C VAL A 101 4.09 -21.03 21.51
N GLY A 102 3.27 -20.93 22.58
CA GLY A 102 3.19 -19.73 23.41
C GLY A 102 4.54 -19.37 24.05
N LEU A 103 5.28 -20.37 24.55
CA LEU A 103 6.58 -20.17 25.17
C LEU A 103 7.65 -19.71 24.17
N ALA A 104 7.59 -20.16 22.91
CA ALA A 104 8.43 -19.61 21.85
C ALA A 104 8.07 -18.14 21.57
N LEU A 105 6.78 -17.82 21.46
CA LEU A 105 6.30 -16.46 21.14
C LEU A 105 6.63 -15.42 22.22
N VAL A 106 6.75 -15.81 23.49
CA VAL A 106 7.20 -14.86 24.54
C VAL A 106 8.71 -14.64 24.56
N LYS A 107 9.52 -15.57 23.99
CA LYS A 107 10.99 -15.50 24.01
C LYS A 107 11.60 -14.95 22.73
N LEU A 108 11.00 -15.25 21.58
CA LEU A 108 11.52 -14.87 20.27
C LEU A 108 11.61 -13.35 20.05
N PRO A 109 10.66 -12.50 20.48
CA PRO A 109 10.69 -11.07 20.17
C PRO A 109 11.96 -10.37 20.65
N ASP A 110 12.40 -10.60 21.88
CA ASP A 110 13.62 -9.98 22.43
C ASP A 110 14.87 -10.45 21.67
N VAL A 111 14.89 -11.72 21.25
CA VAL A 111 15.99 -12.28 20.44
C VAL A 111 16.01 -11.66 19.05
N LEU A 112 14.87 -11.60 18.36
CA LEU A 112 14.76 -11.01 17.03
C LEU A 112 15.07 -9.51 17.04
N GLN A 113 14.66 -8.79 18.10
CA GLN A 113 15.01 -7.39 18.28
C GLN A 113 16.50 -7.18 18.51
N ARG A 114 17.19 -8.10 19.20
CA ARG A 114 18.65 -8.05 19.36
C ARG A 114 19.39 -8.40 18.06
N LEU A 115 18.94 -9.45 17.36
CA LEU A 115 19.60 -9.93 16.15
C LEU A 115 19.34 -9.00 14.94
N GLN A 116 18.21 -8.28 14.89
CA GLN A 116 17.81 -7.39 13.79
C GLN A 116 17.98 -8.05 12.40
N PRO A 117 17.41 -9.24 12.16
CA PRO A 117 17.57 -9.92 10.87
C PRO A 117 16.78 -9.20 9.77
N ASP A 118 17.34 -9.18 8.56
CA ASP A 118 16.62 -8.73 7.36
C ASP A 118 15.61 -9.79 6.92
N VAL A 119 15.97 -11.08 7.05
CA VAL A 119 15.13 -12.24 6.69
C VAL A 119 15.27 -13.35 7.74
N LEU A 120 14.15 -13.94 8.13
CA LEU A 120 14.07 -15.18 8.91
C LEU A 120 13.73 -16.36 7.98
N VAL A 121 14.58 -17.39 7.96
CA VAL A 121 14.30 -18.65 7.25
C VAL A 121 13.51 -19.59 8.17
N VAL A 122 12.35 -20.02 7.69
CA VAL A 122 11.44 -20.94 8.41
C VAL A 122 11.18 -22.15 7.53
N HIS A 123 11.23 -23.35 8.09
CA HIS A 123 10.99 -24.60 7.35
C HIS A 123 9.74 -25.33 7.83
N GLY A 124 9.01 -25.91 6.87
CA GLY A 124 8.08 -27.01 7.13
C GLY A 124 6.71 -26.58 7.64
N ASP A 125 6.16 -27.41 8.52
CA ASP A 125 4.73 -27.51 8.84
C ASP A 125 4.46 -27.78 10.33
N ARG A 126 5.48 -27.75 11.18
CA ARG A 126 5.35 -28.05 12.61
C ARG A 126 4.94 -26.83 13.42
N PHE A 127 4.39 -27.08 14.60
CA PHE A 127 3.97 -26.04 15.54
C PHE A 127 5.09 -25.04 15.88
N ASP A 128 6.35 -25.50 15.99
CA ASP A 128 7.51 -24.63 16.22
C ASP A 128 7.69 -23.60 15.08
N ALA A 129 7.49 -24.01 13.83
CA ALA A 129 7.62 -23.16 12.65
C ALA A 129 6.50 -22.10 12.58
N LEU A 130 5.30 -22.43 13.07
CA LEU A 130 4.22 -21.46 13.20
C LEU A 130 4.59 -20.34 14.18
N ALA A 131 5.19 -20.68 15.33
CA ALA A 131 5.65 -19.68 16.29
C ALA A 131 6.69 -18.72 15.67
N LEU A 132 7.66 -19.26 14.92
CA LEU A 132 8.67 -18.48 14.20
C LEU A 132 8.04 -17.52 13.19
N ALA A 133 7.13 -18.04 12.35
CA ALA A 133 6.46 -17.24 11.33
C ALA A 133 5.58 -16.14 11.94
N THR A 134 4.83 -16.44 13.01
CA THR A 134 4.00 -15.47 13.71
C THR A 134 4.83 -14.35 14.34
N ALA A 135 5.92 -14.69 15.04
CA ALA A 135 6.79 -13.69 15.65
C ALA A 135 7.40 -12.75 14.60
N ALA A 136 7.97 -13.31 13.52
CA ALA A 136 8.59 -12.51 12.47
C ALA A 136 7.57 -11.62 11.73
N ALA A 137 6.40 -12.15 11.37
CA ALA A 137 5.39 -11.39 10.64
C ALA A 137 4.89 -10.18 11.45
N LEU A 138 4.60 -10.37 12.74
CA LEU A 138 4.12 -9.29 13.62
C LEU A 138 5.20 -8.25 13.93
N MET A 139 6.48 -8.61 13.83
CA MET A 139 7.62 -7.72 14.05
C MET A 139 8.13 -7.06 12.77
N ASN A 140 7.43 -7.22 11.64
CA ASN A 140 7.88 -6.71 10.34
C ASN A 140 9.27 -7.25 9.93
N ILE A 141 9.50 -8.54 10.13
CA ILE A 141 10.69 -9.26 9.64
C ILE A 141 10.28 -10.12 8.45
N ARG A 142 11.02 -10.05 7.34
CA ARG A 142 10.75 -10.86 6.14
C ARG A 142 10.89 -12.33 6.49
N ILE A 143 10.03 -13.17 5.92
CA ILE A 143 10.04 -14.62 6.15
C ILE A 143 10.27 -15.31 4.83
N PHE A 144 11.27 -16.19 4.80
CA PHE A 144 11.54 -17.10 3.70
C PHE A 144 11.11 -18.51 4.10
N HIS A 145 9.92 -18.93 3.66
CA HIS A 145 9.32 -20.21 4.03
C HIS A 145 9.73 -21.30 3.05
N VAL A 146 10.45 -22.30 3.57
CA VAL A 146 10.90 -23.48 2.83
C VAL A 146 9.89 -24.62 3.02
N GLU A 147 9.56 -25.32 1.93
CA GLU A 147 8.63 -26.45 1.89
C GLU A 147 7.15 -26.06 2.07
N GLY A 148 6.80 -24.86 1.61
CA GLY A 148 5.41 -24.44 1.41
C GLY A 148 4.74 -25.18 0.23
N GLY A 149 3.41 -25.21 0.22
CA GLY A 149 2.61 -25.75 -0.90
C GLY A 149 2.46 -27.28 -0.96
N GLU A 150 3.17 -28.05 -0.16
CA GLU A 150 2.99 -29.51 -0.10
C GLU A 150 1.71 -29.92 0.68
N VAL A 151 1.27 -31.17 0.49
CA VAL A 151 0.10 -31.77 1.15
C VAL A 151 0.52 -33.04 1.89
N SER A 152 -0.07 -33.30 3.06
CA SER A 152 0.28 -34.41 3.94
C SER A 152 -0.90 -35.06 4.67
N GLY A 153 -2.11 -34.49 4.60
CA GLY A 153 -3.34 -35.12 5.05
C GLY A 153 -3.53 -35.17 6.58
N THR A 154 -2.92 -34.22 7.30
CA THR A 154 -3.03 -34.07 8.77
C THR A 154 -3.22 -32.59 9.14
N ILE A 155 -3.23 -32.27 10.44
CA ILE A 155 -3.23 -30.89 10.93
C ILE A 155 -2.03 -30.08 10.41
N ASP A 156 -0.96 -30.76 10.03
CA ASP A 156 0.26 -30.18 9.47
C ASP A 156 -0.05 -29.38 8.18
N ASP A 157 -1.06 -29.77 7.39
CA ASP A 157 -1.47 -29.01 6.19
C ASP A 157 -2.02 -27.63 6.58
N SER A 158 -2.87 -27.57 7.61
CA SER A 158 -3.38 -26.30 8.13
C SER A 158 -2.25 -25.41 8.62
N ILE A 159 -1.28 -25.98 9.35
CA ILE A 159 -0.13 -25.23 9.86
C ILE A 159 0.75 -24.74 8.71
N ARG A 160 1.10 -25.61 7.75
CA ARG A 160 1.92 -25.27 6.57
C ARG A 160 1.32 -24.10 5.80
N HIS A 161 0.01 -24.14 5.56
CA HIS A 161 -0.67 -23.11 4.77
C HIS A 161 -0.91 -21.82 5.55
N ALA A 162 -1.11 -21.90 6.87
CA ALA A 162 -1.08 -20.72 7.74
C ALA A 162 0.29 -20.04 7.75
N ILE A 163 1.38 -20.81 7.88
CA ILE A 163 2.75 -20.29 7.74
C ILE A 163 2.93 -19.67 6.36
N SER A 164 2.44 -20.31 5.30
CA SER A 164 2.52 -19.76 3.95
C SER A 164 1.83 -18.40 3.89
N LYS A 165 0.65 -18.23 4.52
CA LYS A 165 -0.05 -16.94 4.55
C LYS A 165 0.73 -15.85 5.31
N LEU A 166 1.48 -16.20 6.35
CA LEU A 166 2.35 -15.27 7.07
C LEU A 166 3.65 -14.97 6.32
N ALA A 167 4.16 -15.92 5.52
CA ALA A 167 5.45 -15.82 4.88
C ALA A 167 5.48 -14.81 3.73
N HIS A 168 6.60 -14.11 3.55
CA HIS A 168 6.73 -13.07 2.52
C HIS A 168 7.31 -13.63 1.21
N TYR A 169 8.09 -14.70 1.31
CA TYR A 169 8.78 -15.36 0.22
C TYR A 169 8.70 -16.87 0.43
N HIS A 170 8.66 -17.62 -0.67
CA HIS A 170 8.43 -19.06 -0.64
C HIS A 170 9.49 -19.81 -1.45
N ALA A 171 10.04 -20.89 -0.88
CA ALA A 171 10.80 -21.89 -1.62
C ALA A 171 10.05 -23.22 -1.57
N CYS A 172 9.49 -23.64 -2.70
CA CYS A 172 8.76 -24.89 -2.85
C CYS A 172 9.61 -25.96 -3.57
N CYS A 173 9.26 -27.22 -3.34
CA CYS A 173 10.06 -28.37 -3.78
C CYS A 173 9.59 -28.96 -5.11
N THR A 174 8.31 -28.82 -5.45
CA THR A 174 7.68 -29.45 -6.63
C THR A 174 6.81 -28.45 -7.39
N ARG A 175 6.57 -28.74 -8.67
CA ARG A 175 5.67 -27.94 -9.53
C ARG A 175 4.24 -27.95 -9.01
N MET A 176 3.78 -29.05 -8.41
CA MET A 176 2.45 -29.08 -7.79
C MET A 176 2.39 -28.19 -6.55
N ALA A 177 3.44 -28.20 -5.71
CA ALA A 177 3.50 -27.31 -4.54
C ALA A 177 3.50 -25.83 -4.93
N GLU A 178 4.21 -25.46 -6.00
CA GLU A 178 4.16 -24.12 -6.60
C GLU A 178 2.72 -23.75 -7.00
N GLN A 179 2.03 -24.64 -7.71
CA GLN A 179 0.65 -24.43 -8.12
C GLN A 179 -0.31 -24.30 -6.94
N HIS A 180 -0.12 -25.06 -5.86
CA HIS A 180 -0.92 -24.92 -4.64
C HIS A 180 -0.72 -23.55 -3.99
N LEU A 181 0.51 -23.03 -3.91
CA LEU A 181 0.76 -21.68 -3.39
C LEU A 181 0.05 -20.61 -4.23
N ILE A 182 0.16 -20.68 -5.56
CA ILE A 182 -0.52 -19.76 -6.47
C ILE A 182 -2.04 -19.87 -6.32
N ALA A 183 -2.58 -21.10 -6.25
CA ALA A 183 -4.02 -21.32 -6.05
C ALA A 183 -4.52 -20.79 -4.70
N MET A 184 -3.66 -20.81 -3.68
CA MET A 184 -3.90 -20.14 -2.39
C MET A 184 -3.63 -18.63 -2.43
N CYS A 185 -3.55 -18.02 -3.61
CA CYS A 185 -3.42 -16.58 -3.84
C CYS A 185 -2.09 -15.99 -3.32
N GLU A 186 -1.02 -16.78 -3.30
CA GLU A 186 0.33 -16.24 -3.11
C GLU A 186 0.84 -15.56 -4.38
N ASP A 187 1.62 -14.49 -4.22
CA ASP A 187 2.22 -13.76 -5.34
C ASP A 187 3.30 -14.61 -6.01
N HIS A 188 3.08 -14.94 -7.29
CA HIS A 188 3.99 -15.76 -8.09
C HIS A 188 5.41 -15.18 -8.19
N SER A 189 5.58 -13.85 -8.08
CA SER A 189 6.90 -13.21 -8.12
C SER A 189 7.74 -13.49 -6.88
N ARG A 190 7.09 -13.91 -5.79
CA ARG A 190 7.70 -14.22 -4.49
C ARG A 190 7.85 -15.72 -4.24
N ILE A 191 7.59 -16.56 -5.25
CA ILE A 191 7.71 -18.02 -5.19
C ILE A 191 8.91 -18.48 -6.00
N LEU A 192 9.77 -19.26 -5.37
CA LEU A 192 10.87 -19.98 -5.98
C LEU A 192 10.57 -21.49 -6.01
N LEU A 193 10.54 -22.08 -7.19
CA LEU A 193 10.64 -23.53 -7.34
C LEU A 193 12.12 -23.93 -7.26
N ALA A 194 12.57 -24.28 -6.05
CA ALA A 194 13.97 -24.58 -5.78
C ALA A 194 14.29 -26.07 -5.94
N GLY A 195 13.36 -26.92 -5.51
CA GLY A 195 13.67 -28.29 -5.08
C GLY A 195 13.95 -28.33 -3.56
N CYS A 196 13.84 -29.51 -2.96
CA CYS A 196 14.09 -29.72 -1.54
C CYS A 196 15.60 -29.72 -1.26
N PRO A 197 16.10 -28.91 -0.33
CA PRO A 197 17.55 -28.86 -0.02
C PRO A 197 18.13 -30.18 0.48
N SER A 198 17.32 -31.12 1.00
CA SER A 198 17.83 -32.46 1.33
C SER A 198 18.38 -33.17 0.09
N TYR A 199 17.84 -32.92 -1.11
CA TYR A 199 18.32 -33.54 -2.36
C TYR A 199 19.73 -33.10 -2.75
N ASP A 200 20.17 -31.90 -2.36
CA ASP A 200 21.56 -31.45 -2.56
C ASP A 200 22.53 -32.39 -1.84
N LYS A 201 22.12 -32.95 -0.69
CA LYS A 201 22.88 -34.00 0.04
C LYS A 201 22.58 -35.41 -0.45
N LEU A 202 21.33 -35.77 -0.71
CA LEU A 202 20.96 -37.12 -1.16
C LEU A 202 21.69 -37.48 -2.47
N LEU A 203 21.65 -36.60 -3.46
CA LEU A 203 22.25 -36.89 -4.77
C LEU A 203 23.78 -36.82 -4.77
N SER A 204 24.38 -36.06 -3.86
CA SER A 204 25.84 -35.98 -3.73
C SER A 204 26.45 -37.07 -2.84
N SER A 205 25.68 -37.60 -1.89
CA SER A 205 26.21 -38.44 -0.80
C SER A 205 25.72 -39.89 -0.82
N HIS A 206 24.89 -40.31 -1.78
CA HIS A 206 24.30 -41.67 -1.80
C HIS A 206 25.29 -42.83 -1.97
N HIS A 207 26.50 -42.57 -2.45
CA HIS A 207 27.55 -43.58 -2.56
C HIS A 207 28.73 -43.21 -1.67
N ARG A 208 28.84 -43.88 -0.53
CA ARG A 208 30.03 -43.84 0.33
C ARG A 208 30.74 -45.19 0.33
N GLU A 209 32.06 -45.17 0.26
CA GLU A 209 32.87 -46.40 0.33
C GLU A 209 32.71 -47.12 1.68
N ASP A 210 32.44 -46.37 2.76
CA ASP A 210 32.27 -46.87 4.13
C ASP A 210 30.81 -47.22 4.52
N HIS A 211 29.87 -47.27 3.56
CA HIS A 211 28.45 -47.50 3.87
C HIS A 211 28.19 -48.80 4.66
N MET A 212 28.94 -49.87 4.39
CA MET A 212 28.82 -51.13 5.15
C MET A 212 29.27 -50.99 6.60
N ASP A 213 30.26 -50.14 6.89
CA ASP A 213 30.71 -49.90 8.26
C ASP A 213 29.66 -49.07 9.02
N ILE A 214 28.99 -48.14 8.35
CA ILE A 214 27.83 -47.41 8.89
C ILE A 214 26.68 -48.38 9.20
N ILE A 215 26.34 -49.29 8.27
CA ILE A 215 25.29 -50.30 8.49
C ILE A 215 25.61 -51.16 9.71
N ARG A 216 26.85 -51.66 9.81
CA ARG A 216 27.31 -52.46 10.96
C ARG A 216 27.29 -51.68 12.27
N SER A 217 27.70 -50.41 12.27
CA SER A 217 27.71 -49.60 13.50
C SER A 217 26.31 -49.40 14.08
N TRP A 218 25.28 -49.31 13.24
CA TRP A 218 23.90 -49.07 13.68
C TRP A 218 23.08 -50.33 13.88
N LEU A 219 23.26 -51.37 13.06
CA LEU A 219 22.45 -52.59 13.08
C LEU A 219 23.15 -53.83 13.66
N GLY A 220 24.48 -53.79 13.78
CA GLY A 220 25.33 -54.87 14.30
C GLY A 220 26.03 -55.68 13.22
N ASP A 221 26.99 -56.51 13.65
CA ASP A 221 27.78 -57.37 12.76
C ASP A 221 26.90 -58.44 12.10
N GLY A 222 27.17 -58.71 10.81
CA GLY A 222 26.48 -59.72 10.01
C GLY A 222 25.28 -59.21 9.18
N VAL A 223 24.88 -57.94 9.33
CA VAL A 223 23.84 -57.32 8.49
C VAL A 223 24.40 -57.03 7.09
N GLN A 224 23.64 -57.41 6.06
CA GLN A 224 23.97 -57.19 4.66
C GLN A 224 23.15 -56.04 4.07
N ASP A 225 23.67 -55.47 2.98
CA ASP A 225 22.93 -54.51 2.17
C ASP A 225 21.60 -55.10 1.71
N ASN A 226 20.56 -54.28 1.68
CA ASN A 226 19.20 -54.62 1.28
C ASN A 226 18.51 -55.68 2.18
N ASP A 227 19.10 -56.08 3.32
CA ASP A 227 18.57 -57.12 4.22
C ASP A 227 18.26 -56.61 5.65
N TYR A 228 17.78 -55.38 5.76
CA TYR A 228 17.27 -54.82 7.00
C TYR A 228 16.13 -53.81 6.76
N ILE A 229 15.42 -53.45 7.82
CA ILE A 229 14.28 -52.53 7.79
C ILE A 229 14.65 -51.25 8.52
N VAL A 230 14.25 -50.11 7.95
CA VAL A 230 14.22 -48.82 8.67
C VAL A 230 12.77 -48.51 9.05
N ALA A 231 12.47 -48.46 10.34
CA ALA A 231 11.13 -48.20 10.87
C ALA A 231 11.07 -46.81 11.51
N LEU A 232 10.18 -45.94 11.01
CA LEU A 232 9.96 -44.60 11.57
C LEU A 232 8.48 -44.19 11.44
N GLN A 233 7.76 -44.33 12.55
CA GLN A 233 6.34 -43.98 12.69
C GLN A 233 6.18 -42.84 13.69
N HIS A 234 5.36 -41.85 13.34
CA HIS A 234 4.97 -40.71 14.15
C HIS A 234 3.48 -40.81 14.53
N PRO A 235 3.07 -40.27 15.69
CA PRO A 235 1.66 -40.20 16.05
C PRO A 235 0.93 -39.18 15.16
N VAL A 236 -0.36 -39.43 14.92
CA VAL A 236 -1.27 -38.44 14.33
C VAL A 236 -2.08 -37.84 15.47
N THR A 237 -1.89 -36.54 15.70
CA THR A 237 -2.41 -35.82 16.88
C THR A 237 -3.93 -35.84 16.98
N THR A 238 -4.64 -35.89 15.85
CA THR A 238 -6.12 -35.94 15.83
C THR A 238 -6.69 -37.28 16.30
N ASN A 239 -5.89 -38.35 16.33
CA ASN A 239 -6.31 -39.67 16.79
C ASN A 239 -5.15 -40.47 17.39
N ILE A 240 -4.75 -40.08 18.61
CA ILE A 240 -3.65 -40.71 19.36
C ILE A 240 -3.93 -42.19 19.63
N GLN A 241 -5.16 -42.55 20.02
CA GLN A 241 -5.52 -43.95 20.31
C GLN A 241 -5.36 -44.86 19.10
N HIS A 242 -5.81 -44.41 17.92
CA HIS A 242 -5.59 -45.15 16.68
C HIS A 242 -4.09 -45.25 16.34
N SER A 243 -3.33 -44.17 16.53
CA SER A 243 -1.87 -44.16 16.32
C SER A 243 -1.15 -45.19 17.19
N ILE A 244 -1.54 -45.31 18.47
CA ILE A 244 -1.02 -46.31 19.41
C ILE A 244 -1.34 -47.73 18.93
N LYS A 245 -2.59 -47.98 18.52
CA LYS A 245 -3.00 -49.29 18.00
C LYS A 245 -2.21 -49.67 16.74
N LEU A 246 -2.14 -48.76 15.77
CA LEU A 246 -1.40 -48.94 14.52
C LEU A 246 0.08 -49.25 14.78
N TYR A 247 0.72 -48.48 15.66
CA TYR A 247 2.12 -48.70 16.03
C TYR A 247 2.32 -50.06 16.71
N GLY A 248 1.39 -50.47 17.58
CA GLY A 248 1.39 -51.81 18.17
C GLY A 248 1.35 -52.93 17.12
N LEU A 249 0.44 -52.83 16.15
CA LEU A 249 0.32 -53.79 15.04
C LEU A 249 1.56 -53.80 14.14
N MET A 250 2.14 -52.63 13.86
CA MET A 250 3.39 -52.51 13.09
C MET A 250 4.54 -53.25 13.80
N LEU A 251 4.69 -53.04 15.11
CA LEU A 251 5.72 -53.72 15.90
C LEU A 251 5.50 -55.24 15.94
N GLU A 252 4.26 -55.71 16.08
CA GLU A 252 3.93 -57.14 16.00
C GLU A 252 4.28 -57.73 14.63
N ALA A 253 3.96 -57.03 13.55
CA ALA A 253 4.31 -57.45 12.20
C ALA A 253 5.83 -57.53 12.00
N LEU A 254 6.58 -56.55 12.50
CA LEU A 254 8.05 -56.53 12.42
C LEU A 254 8.68 -57.66 13.24
N ILE A 255 8.15 -57.96 14.44
CA ILE A 255 8.60 -59.10 15.25
C ILE A 255 8.38 -60.41 14.48
N SER A 256 7.19 -60.60 13.91
CA SER A 256 6.86 -61.81 13.15
C SER A 256 7.65 -61.94 11.84
N PHE A 257 7.91 -60.84 11.15
CA PHE A 257 8.71 -60.83 9.91
C PHE A 257 10.20 -61.10 10.17
N ASN A 258 10.66 -60.85 11.41
CA ASN A 258 11.91 -61.34 11.97
C ASN A 258 13.18 -60.95 11.19
N LYS A 259 13.20 -59.73 10.64
CA LYS A 259 14.39 -59.11 10.02
C LYS A 259 15.02 -58.07 10.94
N LYS A 260 16.33 -57.83 10.75
CA LYS A 260 17.04 -56.77 11.47
C LYS A 260 16.35 -55.44 11.19
N THR A 261 15.97 -54.73 12.25
CA THR A 261 15.15 -53.54 12.16
C THR A 261 15.78 -52.41 12.97
N LEU A 262 16.14 -51.34 12.28
CA LEU A 262 16.50 -50.05 12.88
C LEU A 262 15.22 -49.26 13.10
N ILE A 263 14.84 -49.04 14.36
CA ILE A 263 13.63 -48.29 14.70
C ILE A 263 13.99 -46.96 15.34
N LEU A 264 13.49 -45.87 14.76
CA LEU A 264 13.72 -44.53 15.28
C LEU A 264 12.57 -44.07 16.17
N PHE A 265 12.90 -43.34 17.23
CA PHE A 265 11.90 -42.71 18.09
C PHE A 265 11.06 -41.69 17.30
N PRO A 266 9.75 -41.56 17.62
CA PRO A 266 8.89 -40.55 17.01
C PRO A 266 9.36 -39.13 17.33
N ASN A 267 8.77 -38.16 16.62
CA ASN A 267 8.97 -36.74 16.93
C ASN A 267 8.15 -36.36 18.17
N ILE A 268 8.37 -35.14 18.68
CA ILE A 268 7.73 -34.61 19.90
C ILE A 268 6.21 -34.39 19.80
N ASP A 269 5.60 -34.75 18.67
CA ASP A 269 4.16 -34.59 18.46
C ASP A 269 3.35 -35.32 19.55
N ALA A 270 2.15 -34.81 19.83
CA ALA A 270 1.28 -35.33 20.90
C ALA A 270 1.04 -36.84 20.74
N GLY A 271 1.23 -37.59 21.83
CA GLY A 271 1.13 -39.06 21.84
C GLY A 271 2.46 -39.81 21.64
N SER A 272 3.58 -39.10 21.40
CA SER A 272 4.91 -39.70 21.22
C SER A 272 5.34 -40.57 22.42
N LYS A 273 5.09 -40.12 23.64
CA LYS A 273 5.40 -40.86 24.88
C LYS A 273 4.65 -42.19 24.98
N GLU A 274 3.38 -42.20 24.57
CA GLU A 274 2.58 -43.43 24.59
C GLU A 274 3.06 -44.43 23.54
N MET A 275 3.47 -43.96 22.35
CA MET A 275 4.13 -44.84 21.37
C MET A 275 5.43 -45.44 21.92
N VAL A 276 6.27 -44.64 22.59
CA VAL A 276 7.48 -45.15 23.26
C VAL A 276 7.14 -46.18 24.34
N ARG A 277 6.07 -45.96 25.11
CA ARG A 277 5.58 -46.93 26.10
C ARG A 277 5.14 -48.25 25.43
N VAL A 278 4.49 -48.20 24.27
CA VAL A 278 4.13 -49.40 23.48
C VAL A 278 5.38 -50.15 23.03
N MET A 279 6.38 -49.43 22.50
CA MET A 279 7.67 -50.02 22.09
C MET A 279 8.36 -50.75 23.25
N ARG A 280 8.41 -50.12 24.43
CA ARG A 280 8.98 -50.72 25.66
C ARG A 280 8.19 -51.92 26.14
N LYS A 281 6.85 -51.83 26.18
CA LYS A 281 5.98 -52.95 26.58
C LYS A 281 6.14 -54.18 25.68
N LYS A 282 6.45 -53.96 24.39
CA LYS A 282 6.73 -55.04 23.43
C LYS A 282 8.19 -55.54 23.45
N GLY A 283 9.02 -55.04 24.38
CA GLY A 283 10.40 -55.48 24.55
C GLY A 283 11.36 -55.07 23.43
N ILE A 284 10.97 -54.12 22.57
CA ILE A 284 11.73 -53.76 21.35
C ILE A 284 13.14 -53.25 21.68
N GLU A 285 13.30 -52.45 22.74
CA GLU A 285 14.61 -51.90 23.14
C GLU A 285 15.62 -53.01 23.55
N GLN A 286 15.14 -54.18 23.96
CA GLN A 286 15.96 -55.31 24.39
C GLN A 286 15.97 -56.46 23.38
N HIS A 287 15.21 -56.35 22.29
CA HIS A 287 15.04 -57.43 21.32
C HIS A 287 16.26 -57.54 20.39
N PRO A 288 16.83 -58.74 20.16
CA PRO A 288 18.08 -58.92 19.41
C PRO A 288 18.00 -58.45 17.94
N ASN A 289 16.80 -58.47 17.35
CA ASN A 289 16.57 -58.01 15.99
C ASN A 289 16.27 -56.51 15.86
N PHE A 290 16.15 -55.78 16.96
CA PHE A 290 15.85 -54.35 16.92
C PHE A 290 17.00 -53.50 17.45
N ARG A 291 17.09 -52.30 16.90
CA ARG A 291 17.96 -51.21 17.37
C ARG A 291 17.12 -49.96 17.49
N ALA A 292 16.77 -49.60 18.73
CA ALA A 292 15.95 -48.43 19.02
C ALA A 292 16.83 -47.19 19.20
N ILE A 293 16.75 -46.24 18.27
CA ILE A 293 17.68 -45.11 18.19
C ILE A 293 16.93 -43.78 18.20
N LYS A 294 17.34 -42.86 19.09
CA LYS A 294 16.73 -41.53 19.17
C LYS A 294 16.99 -40.72 17.90
N HIS A 295 18.23 -40.64 17.45
CA HIS A 295 18.64 -39.89 16.27
C HIS A 295 19.91 -40.49 15.64
N ILE A 296 20.03 -40.31 14.33
CA ILE A 296 21.17 -40.72 13.51
C ILE A 296 21.61 -39.49 12.71
N PRO A 297 22.91 -39.17 12.66
CA PRO A 297 23.43 -38.09 11.83
C PRO A 297 22.93 -38.21 10.40
N PHE A 298 22.51 -37.10 9.79
CA PHE A 298 21.73 -37.14 8.55
C PHE A 298 22.46 -37.87 7.41
N GLU A 299 23.76 -37.64 7.21
CA GLU A 299 24.52 -38.32 6.16
C GLU A 299 24.61 -39.84 6.35
N GLN A 300 24.68 -40.32 7.60
CA GLN A 300 24.65 -41.75 7.90
C GLN A 300 23.24 -42.32 7.72
N PHE A 301 22.22 -41.55 8.09
CA PHE A 301 20.82 -41.94 7.87
C PHE A 301 20.49 -42.09 6.39
N ILE A 302 21.07 -41.24 5.51
CA ILE A 302 20.97 -41.37 4.06
C ILE A 302 21.47 -42.74 3.60
N GLN A 303 22.65 -43.17 4.06
CA GLN A 303 23.19 -44.50 3.71
C GLN A 303 22.26 -45.61 4.20
N LEU A 304 21.77 -45.49 5.43
CA LEU A 304 20.87 -46.49 6.02
C LEU A 304 19.55 -46.62 5.25
N VAL A 305 18.99 -45.54 4.70
CA VAL A 305 17.76 -45.62 3.90
C VAL A 305 18.06 -46.08 2.47
N CYS A 306 19.14 -45.62 1.87
CA CYS A 306 19.59 -46.02 0.52
C CYS A 306 19.74 -47.54 0.41
N HIS A 307 20.31 -48.16 1.45
CA HIS A 307 20.65 -49.59 1.51
C HIS A 307 19.60 -50.44 2.26
N ALA A 308 18.48 -49.85 2.70
CA ALA A 308 17.45 -50.60 3.43
C ALA A 308 16.68 -51.57 2.52
N GLY A 309 16.40 -52.79 3.00
CA GLY A 309 15.52 -53.73 2.31
C GLY A 309 14.12 -53.14 2.08
N CYS A 310 13.60 -52.43 3.09
CA CYS A 310 12.51 -51.46 2.93
C CYS A 310 12.48 -50.46 4.09
N MET A 311 11.74 -49.37 3.90
CA MET A 311 11.36 -48.44 4.97
C MET A 311 9.88 -48.61 5.31
N ILE A 312 9.52 -48.57 6.59
CA ILE A 312 8.13 -48.67 7.05
C ILE A 312 7.79 -47.57 8.06
N GLY A 313 6.59 -47.03 7.96
CA GLY A 313 6.04 -46.12 8.95
C GLY A 313 5.22 -45.02 8.29
N ASN A 314 5.42 -43.75 8.69
CA ASN A 314 4.73 -42.61 8.07
C ASN A 314 5.59 -41.33 8.00
N SER A 315 6.91 -41.51 8.00
CA SER A 315 7.88 -40.42 7.87
C SER A 315 7.82 -39.79 6.48
N SER A 316 8.01 -38.47 6.42
CA SER A 316 8.14 -37.74 5.15
C SER A 316 9.36 -38.23 4.34
N CYS A 317 10.41 -38.74 4.99
CA CYS A 317 11.56 -39.36 4.33
C CYS A 317 11.14 -40.51 3.40
N GLY A 318 10.21 -41.38 3.80
CA GLY A 318 9.79 -42.51 2.98
C GLY A 318 9.11 -42.05 1.68
N VAL A 319 8.24 -41.06 1.78
CA VAL A 319 7.44 -40.57 0.64
C VAL A 319 8.15 -39.52 -0.21
N ARG A 320 9.20 -38.88 0.31
CA ARG A 320 9.91 -37.78 -0.38
C ARG A 320 11.35 -38.09 -0.75
N GLU A 321 12.09 -38.80 0.09
CA GLU A 321 13.56 -38.90 0.00
C GLU A 321 13.99 -40.30 -0.45
N ALA A 322 13.37 -41.35 0.10
CA ALA A 322 13.68 -42.75 -0.22
C ALA A 322 13.49 -43.10 -1.71
N GLY A 323 12.60 -42.35 -2.39
CA GLY A 323 12.41 -42.45 -3.84
C GLY A 323 13.67 -42.10 -4.63
N ALA A 324 14.58 -41.27 -4.11
CA ALA A 324 15.84 -40.93 -4.76
C ALA A 324 16.78 -42.14 -4.96
N PHE A 325 16.61 -43.19 -4.16
CA PHE A 325 17.42 -44.41 -4.18
C PHE A 325 16.66 -45.63 -4.72
N GLY A 326 15.36 -45.48 -5.00
CA GLY A 326 14.51 -46.61 -5.35
C GLY A 326 14.23 -47.55 -4.17
N THR A 327 14.41 -47.09 -2.93
CA THR A 327 14.14 -47.88 -1.72
C THR A 327 12.64 -48.15 -1.58
N PRO A 328 12.21 -49.42 -1.41
CA PRO A 328 10.81 -49.75 -1.15
C PRO A 328 10.29 -49.13 0.14
N VAL A 329 9.08 -48.60 0.11
CA VAL A 329 8.47 -47.92 1.26
C VAL A 329 7.08 -48.49 1.52
N ILE A 330 6.75 -48.68 2.80
CA ILE A 330 5.41 -48.99 3.29
C ILE A 330 4.95 -47.80 4.12
N ASN A 331 4.00 -47.03 3.57
CA ASN A 331 3.42 -45.88 4.25
C ASN A 331 2.10 -46.26 4.94
N LEU A 332 2.07 -46.14 6.27
CA LEU A 332 0.99 -46.60 7.14
C LEU A 332 0.12 -45.45 7.65
N GLY A 333 -1.21 -45.66 7.62
CA GLY A 333 -2.18 -44.73 8.19
C GLY A 333 -2.50 -43.53 7.28
N THR A 334 -3.04 -42.49 7.90
CA THR A 334 -3.55 -41.30 7.18
C THR A 334 -2.47 -40.27 6.86
N ARG A 335 -1.41 -40.20 7.67
CA ARG A 335 -0.31 -39.25 7.45
C ARG A 335 0.39 -39.55 6.10
N GLN A 336 0.72 -38.47 5.39
CA GLN A 336 1.21 -38.46 3.99
C GLN A 336 0.14 -38.75 2.93
N THR A 337 -1.16 -38.76 3.27
CA THR A 337 -2.22 -38.86 2.25
C THR A 337 -2.26 -37.58 1.42
N GLY A 338 -2.30 -37.73 0.09
CA GLY A 338 -2.32 -36.60 -0.85
C GLY A 338 -0.94 -36.10 -1.28
N ARG A 339 0.13 -36.61 -0.66
CA ARG A 339 1.51 -36.29 -1.03
C ARG A 339 1.91 -36.97 -2.34
N GLU A 340 2.71 -36.29 -3.17
CA GLU A 340 3.31 -36.87 -4.38
C GLU A 340 4.30 -37.99 -4.02
N THR A 341 4.18 -39.16 -4.64
CA THR A 341 5.04 -40.32 -4.39
C THR A 341 5.42 -41.03 -5.68
N GLY A 342 6.62 -41.63 -5.72
CA GLY A 342 7.02 -42.54 -6.79
C GLY A 342 6.40 -43.93 -6.63
N GLU A 343 6.68 -44.81 -7.60
CA GLU A 343 6.21 -46.21 -7.61
C GLU A 343 6.79 -47.07 -6.47
N ASN A 344 7.81 -46.59 -5.77
CA ASN A 344 8.43 -47.27 -4.65
C ASN A 344 7.56 -47.31 -3.37
N VAL A 345 6.51 -46.50 -3.30
CA VAL A 345 5.67 -46.36 -2.10
C VAL A 345 4.40 -47.22 -2.19
N LEU A 346 4.24 -48.13 -1.22
CA LEU A 346 3.02 -48.89 -0.98
C LEU A 346 2.24 -48.27 0.18
N HIS A 347 1.04 -47.77 -0.09
CA HIS A 347 0.16 -47.21 0.94
C HIS A 347 -0.71 -48.29 1.58
N VAL A 348 -0.67 -48.38 2.91
CA VAL A 348 -1.59 -49.19 3.72
C VAL A 348 -2.33 -48.24 4.67
N ARG A 349 -3.37 -47.59 4.15
CA ARG A 349 -4.14 -46.57 4.88
C ARG A 349 -4.87 -47.17 6.07
N ASP A 350 -5.61 -48.26 5.82
CA ASP A 350 -6.32 -49.02 6.85
C ASP A 350 -5.49 -50.20 7.32
N ALA A 351 -4.37 -49.90 7.98
CA ALA A 351 -3.49 -50.87 8.63
C ALA A 351 -4.08 -51.32 9.99
N ASP A 352 -5.27 -51.92 9.95
CA ASP A 352 -6.09 -52.31 11.10
C ASP A 352 -5.81 -53.73 11.64
N THR A 353 -5.05 -54.54 10.89
CA THR A 353 -4.60 -55.88 11.29
C THR A 353 -3.10 -56.07 11.09
N GLN A 354 -2.50 -56.93 11.93
CA GLN A 354 -1.10 -57.34 11.78
C GLN A 354 -0.86 -58.02 10.43
N SER A 355 -1.80 -58.87 9.98
CA SER A 355 -1.68 -59.63 8.72
C SER A 355 -1.53 -58.74 7.49
N LYS A 356 -2.26 -57.61 7.41
CA LYS A 356 -2.10 -56.65 6.32
C LYS A 356 -0.71 -56.03 6.28
N ILE A 357 -0.15 -55.71 7.45
CA ILE A 357 1.20 -55.12 7.55
C ILE A 357 2.26 -56.16 7.21
N CYS A 358 2.13 -57.41 7.69
CA CYS A 358 3.00 -58.52 7.28
C CYS A 358 2.98 -58.74 5.77
N HIS A 359 1.79 -58.73 5.15
CA HIS A 359 1.68 -58.89 3.71
C HIS A 359 2.34 -57.74 2.95
N ALA A 360 2.22 -56.50 3.43
CA ALA A 360 2.93 -55.36 2.85
C ALA A 360 4.45 -55.50 2.97
N LEU A 361 4.96 -56.05 4.08
CA LEU A 361 6.38 -56.38 4.27
C LEU A 361 6.85 -57.44 3.26
N GLU A 362 6.11 -58.54 3.10
CA GLU A 362 6.39 -59.57 2.10
C GLU A 362 6.41 -59.01 0.67
N LEU A 363 5.50 -58.09 0.36
CA LEU A 363 5.43 -57.46 -0.95
C LEU A 363 6.57 -56.48 -1.21
N GLN A 364 7.12 -55.78 -0.21
CA GLN A 364 8.07 -54.69 -0.43
C GLN A 364 9.52 -55.03 -0.08
N PHE A 365 9.75 -55.88 0.92
CA PHE A 365 11.09 -56.13 1.43
C PHE A 365 12.00 -56.75 0.36
N GLY A 366 13.16 -56.12 0.14
CA GLY A 366 14.18 -56.59 -0.79
C GLY A 366 13.94 -56.21 -2.27
N LYS A 367 12.81 -55.55 -2.59
CA LYS A 367 12.60 -54.98 -3.93
C LYS A 367 13.54 -53.80 -4.19
N ARG A 368 13.67 -53.41 -5.46
CA ARG A 368 14.30 -52.17 -5.88
C ARG A 368 13.48 -51.53 -6.99
N TYR A 369 13.30 -50.23 -6.91
CA TYR A 369 12.55 -49.42 -7.86
C TYR A 369 13.48 -48.45 -8.59
N PRO A 370 13.06 -47.83 -9.70
CA PRO A 370 13.78 -46.74 -10.34
C PRO A 370 13.95 -45.55 -9.39
N CYS A 371 15.12 -44.90 -9.47
CA CYS A 371 15.39 -43.67 -8.73
C CYS A 371 14.53 -42.52 -9.27
N SER A 372 13.82 -41.84 -8.38
CA SER A 372 12.92 -40.72 -8.68
C SER A 372 13.47 -39.39 -8.16
N LYS A 373 13.21 -38.31 -8.90
CA LYS A 373 13.67 -36.95 -8.60
C LYS A 373 12.52 -35.95 -8.39
N ILE A 374 11.38 -36.45 -7.90
CA ILE A 374 10.15 -35.65 -7.74
C ILE A 374 10.40 -34.37 -6.94
N TYR A 375 11.11 -34.50 -5.81
CA TYR A 375 11.29 -33.42 -4.85
C TYR A 375 12.57 -32.60 -5.04
N GLY A 376 13.43 -32.92 -6.00
CA GLY A 376 14.66 -32.15 -6.20
C GLY A 376 15.63 -32.72 -7.21
N ASP A 377 16.45 -31.82 -7.75
CA ASP A 377 17.49 -32.10 -8.73
C ASP A 377 18.92 -31.91 -8.19
N GLY A 378 19.04 -31.61 -6.88
CA GLY A 378 20.31 -31.46 -6.18
C GLY A 378 20.94 -30.07 -6.30
N ASN A 379 20.21 -29.07 -6.79
CA ASN A 379 20.70 -27.70 -6.94
C ASN A 379 19.76 -26.68 -6.27
N ALA A 380 19.13 -27.05 -5.16
CA ALA A 380 18.21 -26.16 -4.45
C ALA A 380 18.94 -24.99 -3.78
N VAL A 381 20.08 -25.25 -3.12
CA VAL A 381 20.81 -24.22 -2.36
C VAL A 381 21.31 -23.08 -3.26
N PRO A 382 21.97 -23.31 -4.41
CA PRO A 382 22.38 -22.22 -5.30
C PRO A 382 21.21 -21.34 -5.77
N ARG A 383 20.04 -21.93 -6.04
CA ARG A 383 18.83 -21.19 -6.42
C ARG A 383 18.32 -20.33 -5.27
N ILE A 384 18.29 -20.89 -4.05
CA ILE A 384 17.87 -20.19 -2.84
C ILE A 384 18.78 -18.99 -2.55
N LEU A 385 20.10 -19.17 -2.59
CA LEU A 385 21.06 -18.08 -2.34
C LEU A 385 20.87 -16.95 -3.35
N LYS A 386 20.77 -17.29 -4.65
CA LYS A 386 20.52 -16.31 -5.71
C LYS A 386 19.20 -15.55 -5.47
N PHE A 387 18.15 -16.24 -5.06
CA PHE A 387 16.86 -15.61 -4.78
C PHE A 387 16.92 -14.67 -3.57
N LEU A 388 17.61 -15.06 -2.49
CA LEU A 388 17.79 -14.20 -1.32
C LEU A 388 18.50 -12.88 -1.69
N GLN A 389 19.47 -12.91 -2.61
CA GLN A 389 20.12 -11.69 -3.12
C GLN A 389 19.21 -10.77 -3.93
N THR A 390 18.09 -11.29 -4.47
CA THR A 390 17.13 -10.49 -5.24
C THR A 390 16.11 -9.77 -4.37
N ILE A 391 16.09 -10.05 -3.06
CA ILE A 391 15.18 -9.40 -2.12
C ILE A 391 15.55 -7.92 -1.99
N ASP A 392 14.66 -7.04 -2.44
CA ASP A 392 14.80 -5.60 -2.20
C ASP A 392 14.28 -5.25 -0.79
N LEU A 393 15.18 -4.72 0.02
CA LEU A 393 14.90 -4.30 1.39
C LEU A 393 14.08 -3.00 1.46
N ASN A 394 14.02 -2.23 0.36
CA ASN A 394 13.25 -0.99 0.28
C ASN A 394 11.79 -1.21 -0.14
N GLU A 395 11.44 -2.40 -0.64
CA GLU A 395 10.06 -2.73 -0.94
C GLU A 395 9.19 -2.70 0.33
N PRO A 396 7.92 -2.27 0.22
CA PRO A 396 6.98 -2.34 1.32
C PRO A 396 6.85 -3.80 1.77
N LEU A 397 6.99 -4.00 3.09
CA LEU A 397 6.93 -5.34 3.67
C LEU A 397 5.53 -5.95 3.64
N GLN A 398 4.50 -5.10 3.54
CA GLN A 398 3.11 -5.53 3.58
C GLN A 398 2.83 -6.56 2.48
N LYS A 399 2.36 -7.72 2.90
CA LYS A 399 2.02 -8.82 2.00
C LYS A 399 0.67 -8.57 1.32
N SER A 400 0.62 -8.76 0.01
CA SER A 400 -0.60 -8.77 -0.79
C SER A 400 -0.92 -10.18 -1.27
N PHE A 401 -2.19 -10.58 -1.19
CA PHE A 401 -2.67 -11.84 -1.77
C PHE A 401 -3.25 -11.59 -3.16
N CYS A 402 -2.79 -12.35 -4.15
CA CYS A 402 -3.19 -12.25 -5.54
C CYS A 402 -4.50 -13.03 -5.78
N PHE A 403 -5.60 -12.57 -5.19
CA PHE A 403 -6.92 -13.09 -5.51
C PHE A 403 -7.27 -12.75 -6.98
N PRO A 404 -7.98 -13.64 -7.70
CA PRO A 404 -8.56 -13.28 -8.99
C PRO A 404 -9.34 -11.97 -8.83
N PRO A 405 -9.33 -11.07 -9.82
CA PRO A 405 -10.11 -9.86 -9.75
C PRO A 405 -11.57 -10.24 -9.52
N VAL A 406 -12.09 -9.88 -8.34
CA VAL A 406 -13.52 -9.93 -8.07
C VAL A 406 -14.14 -8.99 -9.11
N LYS A 407 -15.10 -9.47 -9.92
CA LYS A 407 -15.92 -8.59 -10.78
C LYS A 407 -16.28 -7.38 -9.94
N ASP A 408 -15.80 -6.19 -10.36
CA ASP A 408 -15.71 -4.98 -9.55
C ASP A 408 -16.59 -5.07 -8.31
N SER A 409 -15.97 -5.39 -7.18
CA SER A 409 -16.60 -5.02 -5.92
C SER A 409 -16.80 -3.52 -6.05
N ILE A 410 -18.05 -3.08 -6.16
CA ILE A 410 -18.45 -1.68 -6.06
C ILE A 410 -18.26 -1.28 -4.59
N SER A 411 -17.05 -1.48 -4.06
CA SER A 411 -16.60 -0.91 -2.81
C SER A 411 -16.36 0.56 -3.14
N GLN A 412 -17.42 1.35 -3.00
CA GLN A 412 -17.36 2.79 -3.12
C GLN A 412 -16.54 3.31 -1.95
N ASP A 413 -15.25 3.51 -2.19
CA ASP A 413 -14.40 4.30 -1.31
C ASP A 413 -15.04 5.68 -1.16
N ILE A 414 -14.99 6.25 0.05
CA ILE A 414 -15.45 7.61 0.30
C ILE A 414 -14.72 8.60 -0.62
N ASP A 415 -13.47 8.33 -0.97
CA ASP A 415 -12.71 9.14 -1.91
C ASP A 415 -13.30 9.07 -3.33
N HIS A 416 -13.79 7.91 -3.77
CA HIS A 416 -14.49 7.78 -5.05
C HIS A 416 -15.87 8.48 -5.04
N ILE A 417 -16.59 8.42 -3.91
CA ILE A 417 -17.86 9.15 -3.75
C ILE A 417 -17.60 10.66 -3.78
N LEU A 418 -16.56 11.15 -3.11
CA LEU A 418 -16.20 12.57 -3.08
C LEU A 418 -15.63 13.06 -4.42
N GLU A 419 -14.91 12.21 -5.17
CA GLU A 419 -14.40 12.55 -6.49
C GLU A 419 -15.48 12.65 -7.57
N THR A 420 -16.56 11.88 -7.43
CA THR A 420 -17.70 11.92 -8.35
C THR A 420 -18.69 13.04 -8.00
N GLN A 421 -18.73 13.53 -6.75
CA GLN A 421 -19.60 14.66 -6.37
C GLN A 421 -19.15 15.98 -7.02
N SER A 422 -20.10 16.64 -7.69
CA SER A 422 -19.87 17.87 -8.44
C SER A 422 -21.02 18.85 -8.27
N ALA A 423 -20.74 20.13 -8.50
CA ALA A 423 -21.71 21.20 -8.60
C ALA A 423 -21.79 21.70 -10.04
N LEU A 424 -22.99 22.07 -10.47
CA LEU A 424 -23.16 22.87 -11.67
C LEU A 424 -23.04 24.35 -11.27
N SER A 425 -22.16 25.10 -11.92
CA SER A 425 -21.93 26.52 -11.64
C SER A 425 -22.27 27.36 -12.85
N VAL A 426 -22.93 28.49 -12.63
CA VAL A 426 -23.28 29.48 -13.66
C VAL A 426 -22.65 30.80 -13.26
N ASP A 427 -22.00 31.48 -14.19
CA ASP A 427 -21.54 32.86 -14.03
C ASP A 427 -22.16 33.72 -15.12
N LEU A 428 -23.00 34.66 -14.70
CA LEU A 428 -23.69 35.61 -15.57
C LEU A 428 -23.07 36.99 -15.38
N GLY A 429 -22.03 37.25 -16.17
CA GLY A 429 -21.35 38.53 -16.25
C GLY A 429 -21.93 39.44 -17.34
N GLY A 430 -21.43 40.68 -17.41
CA GLY A 430 -21.94 41.67 -18.38
C GLY A 430 -21.72 41.32 -19.85
N THR A 431 -20.69 40.54 -20.18
CA THR A 431 -20.33 40.21 -21.57
C THR A 431 -20.54 38.74 -21.91
N ASN A 432 -20.26 37.84 -20.99
CA ASN A 432 -20.30 36.39 -21.22
C ASN A 432 -21.20 35.72 -20.19
N LEU A 433 -21.87 34.66 -20.65
CA LEU A 433 -22.55 33.69 -19.80
C LEU A 433 -21.74 32.40 -19.82
N ARG A 434 -21.38 31.91 -18.63
CA ARG A 434 -20.55 30.71 -18.46
C ARG A 434 -21.27 29.68 -17.63
N VAL A 435 -21.10 28.41 -17.96
CA VAL A 435 -21.57 27.28 -17.17
C VAL A 435 -20.42 26.30 -17.00
N ALA A 436 -20.21 25.76 -15.81
CA ALA A 436 -19.15 24.80 -15.56
C ALA A 436 -19.57 23.70 -14.59
N ILE A 437 -19.05 22.49 -14.84
CA ILE A 437 -19.10 21.36 -13.89
C ILE A 437 -17.86 21.47 -13.02
N VAL A 438 -18.04 21.61 -11.70
CA VAL A 438 -16.95 21.78 -10.74
C VAL A 438 -17.00 20.65 -9.73
N CYS A 439 -15.91 19.89 -9.59
CA CYS A 439 -15.86 18.78 -8.64
C CYS A 439 -15.61 19.26 -7.20
N MET A 440 -15.73 18.36 -6.23
CA MET A 440 -15.54 18.66 -4.80
C MET A 440 -14.16 19.26 -4.46
N LYS A 441 -13.13 18.94 -5.25
CA LYS A 441 -11.76 19.47 -5.10
C LYS A 441 -11.59 20.89 -5.66
N GLY A 442 -12.60 21.45 -6.35
CA GLY A 442 -12.54 22.77 -6.97
C GLY A 442 -12.01 22.76 -8.41
N ASN A 443 -11.86 21.59 -9.04
CA ASN A 443 -11.44 21.51 -10.43
C ASN A 443 -12.63 21.71 -11.37
N ILE A 444 -12.47 22.55 -12.39
CA ILE A 444 -13.44 22.68 -13.48
C ILE A 444 -13.26 21.50 -14.42
N VAL A 445 -14.20 20.55 -14.38
CA VAL A 445 -14.21 19.33 -15.21
C VAL A 445 -14.58 19.67 -16.66
N LYS A 446 -15.55 20.57 -16.84
CA LYS A 446 -15.98 21.06 -18.15
C LYS A 446 -16.56 22.46 -18.03
N LYS A 447 -16.30 23.32 -19.02
CA LYS A 447 -16.77 24.71 -19.08
C LYS A 447 -17.38 25.03 -20.44
N TYR A 448 -18.48 25.75 -20.43
CA TYR A 448 -19.18 26.30 -21.58
C TYR A 448 -19.15 27.81 -21.47
N THR A 449 -18.98 28.51 -22.58
CA THR A 449 -18.93 29.98 -22.59
C THR A 449 -19.62 30.47 -23.85
N GLU A 450 -20.58 31.37 -23.67
CA GLU A 450 -21.35 32.00 -24.74
C GLU A 450 -21.44 33.50 -24.49
N THR A 451 -21.72 34.27 -25.54
CA THR A 451 -21.96 35.71 -25.39
C THR A 451 -23.27 35.94 -24.63
N ASN A 452 -23.27 36.85 -23.65
CA ASN A 452 -24.46 37.17 -22.87
C ASN A 452 -25.51 37.89 -23.77
N PRO A 453 -26.72 37.33 -23.95
CA PRO A 453 -27.76 37.98 -24.74
C PRO A 453 -28.23 39.32 -24.14
N LYS A 454 -28.76 40.19 -25.00
CA LYS A 454 -29.22 41.54 -24.61
C LYS A 454 -30.57 41.53 -23.90
N THR A 455 -31.48 40.64 -24.30
CA THR A 455 -32.83 40.51 -23.74
C THR A 455 -32.87 39.52 -22.58
N TYR A 456 -33.81 39.72 -21.66
CA TYR A 456 -34.07 38.81 -20.55
C TYR A 456 -34.43 37.39 -21.04
N GLU A 457 -35.37 37.26 -21.98
CA GLU A 457 -35.89 35.97 -22.43
C GLU A 457 -34.81 35.10 -23.07
N ASP A 458 -33.99 35.67 -23.96
CA ASP A 458 -32.93 34.91 -24.63
C ASP A 458 -31.83 34.52 -23.65
N ARG A 459 -31.56 35.34 -22.63
CA ARG A 459 -30.59 35.05 -21.57
C ARG A 459 -31.00 33.86 -20.71
N ILE A 460 -32.26 33.83 -20.24
CA ILE A 460 -32.79 32.69 -19.48
C ILE A 460 -32.83 31.43 -20.36
N ARG A 461 -33.27 31.55 -21.61
CA ARG A 461 -33.29 30.42 -22.55
C ARG A 461 -31.88 29.85 -22.77
N LEU A 462 -30.88 30.70 -22.97
CA LEU A 462 -29.50 30.28 -23.16
C LEU A 462 -28.92 29.63 -21.91
N MET A 463 -29.13 30.23 -20.73
CA MET A 463 -28.70 29.67 -19.46
C MET A 463 -29.27 28.26 -19.24
N LEU A 464 -30.59 28.10 -19.41
CA LEU A 464 -31.25 26.81 -19.25
C LEU A 464 -30.73 25.76 -20.24
N LYS A 465 -30.48 26.17 -21.49
CA LYS A 465 -29.89 25.30 -22.51
C LYS A 465 -28.50 24.83 -22.06
N MET A 466 -27.60 25.75 -21.71
CA MET A 466 -26.24 25.43 -21.28
C MET A 466 -26.21 24.56 -20.02
N CYS A 467 -27.10 24.81 -19.06
CA CYS A 467 -27.22 23.96 -17.87
C CYS A 467 -27.70 22.55 -18.22
N LYS A 468 -28.68 22.39 -19.11
CA LYS A 468 -29.16 21.07 -19.56
C LYS A 468 -28.08 20.29 -20.30
N ASP A 469 -27.31 20.97 -21.15
CA ASP A 469 -26.19 20.36 -21.87
C ASP A 469 -25.07 19.93 -20.90
N ALA A 470 -24.77 20.75 -19.90
CA ALA A 470 -23.80 20.41 -18.85
C ALA A 470 -24.27 19.23 -17.97
N VAL A 471 -25.55 19.16 -17.59
CA VAL A 471 -26.10 18.00 -16.84
C VAL A 471 -26.03 16.72 -17.67
N ARG A 472 -26.30 16.80 -18.99
CA ARG A 472 -26.16 15.64 -19.89
C ARG A 472 -24.71 15.15 -19.92
N ASP A 473 -23.76 16.06 -20.05
CA ASP A 473 -22.34 15.72 -20.09
C ASP A 473 -21.80 15.25 -18.74
N ALA A 474 -22.39 15.68 -17.62
CA ALA A 474 -22.00 15.19 -16.29
C ALA A 474 -22.18 13.67 -16.17
N VAL A 475 -23.21 13.09 -16.81
CA VAL A 475 -23.43 11.64 -16.82
C VAL A 475 -22.28 10.90 -17.51
N SER A 476 -21.81 11.39 -18.65
CA SER A 476 -20.71 10.75 -19.39
C SER A 476 -19.34 10.99 -18.73
N LEU A 477 -19.21 12.08 -17.97
CA LEU A 477 -18.00 12.42 -17.22
C LEU A 477 -17.96 11.79 -15.81
N ASN A 478 -18.90 10.89 -15.49
CA ASN A 478 -19.02 10.26 -14.19
C ASN A 478 -19.12 11.26 -13.02
N CYS A 479 -19.81 12.38 -13.25
CA CYS A 479 -20.02 13.45 -12.28
C CYS A 479 -21.47 13.43 -11.76
N ARG A 480 -21.64 13.31 -10.44
CA ARG A 480 -22.92 13.44 -9.75
C ARG A 480 -23.15 14.90 -9.37
N ILE A 481 -24.04 15.57 -10.11
CA ILE A 481 -24.44 16.95 -9.83
C ILE A 481 -25.33 17.02 -8.60
N LEU A 482 -24.90 17.76 -7.57
CA LEU A 482 -25.61 17.93 -6.31
C LEU A 482 -26.62 19.09 -6.32
N GLY A 483 -26.40 20.07 -7.21
CA GLY A 483 -27.20 21.28 -7.29
C GLY A 483 -26.56 22.31 -8.24
N VAL A 484 -27.19 23.48 -8.33
CA VAL A 484 -26.75 24.58 -9.19
C VAL A 484 -26.41 25.81 -8.36
N GLY A 485 -25.21 26.34 -8.53
CA GLY A 485 -24.82 27.65 -8.01
C GLY A 485 -24.82 28.67 -9.14
N ILE A 486 -25.33 29.87 -8.89
CA ILE A 486 -25.39 30.97 -9.85
C ILE A 486 -24.71 32.19 -9.25
N SER A 487 -23.61 32.61 -9.87
CA SER A 487 -22.99 33.92 -9.71
C SER A 487 -23.59 34.89 -10.72
N THR A 488 -23.96 36.10 -10.30
CA THR A 488 -24.48 37.12 -11.20
C THR A 488 -24.08 38.53 -10.76
N GLY A 489 -23.94 39.43 -11.74
CA GLY A 489 -23.75 40.84 -11.48
C GLY A 489 -25.01 41.54 -10.96
N GLY A 490 -24.87 42.31 -9.90
CA GLY A 490 -25.97 43.02 -9.24
C GLY A 490 -26.22 42.55 -7.81
N ARG A 491 -27.15 43.22 -7.14
CA ARG A 491 -27.56 42.92 -5.77
C ARG A 491 -28.54 41.75 -5.75
N VAL A 492 -28.20 40.70 -5.01
CA VAL A 492 -28.97 39.46 -4.97
C VAL A 492 -29.56 39.27 -3.58
N ASN A 493 -30.84 38.90 -3.51
CA ASN A 493 -31.41 38.26 -2.32
C ASN A 493 -31.15 36.75 -2.42
N PRO A 494 -30.15 36.19 -1.71
CA PRO A 494 -29.82 34.77 -1.78
C PRO A 494 -30.87 33.89 -1.09
N GLN A 495 -31.71 34.46 -0.23
CA GLN A 495 -32.78 33.70 0.44
C GLN A 495 -33.91 33.35 -0.53
N GLU A 496 -34.23 34.25 -1.48
CA GLU A 496 -35.26 34.03 -2.50
C GLU A 496 -34.68 33.61 -3.86
N GLY A 497 -33.38 33.85 -4.09
CA GLY A 497 -32.73 33.61 -5.39
C GLY A 497 -33.12 34.64 -6.46
N VAL A 498 -33.33 35.90 -6.02
CA VAL A 498 -33.82 37.01 -6.84
C VAL A 498 -32.75 38.09 -6.96
N VAL A 499 -32.48 38.55 -8.18
CA VAL A 499 -31.69 39.75 -8.44
C VAL A 499 -32.57 40.97 -8.18
N LEU A 500 -32.26 41.72 -7.13
CA LEU A 500 -33.04 42.91 -6.73
C LEU A 500 -32.79 44.07 -7.69
N HIS A 501 -31.52 44.32 -8.01
CA HIS A 501 -31.09 45.42 -8.85
C HIS A 501 -29.77 45.09 -9.53
N SER A 502 -29.57 45.52 -10.78
CA SER A 502 -28.31 45.32 -11.51
C SER A 502 -27.72 46.64 -12.00
N THR A 503 -26.46 46.57 -12.42
CA THR A 503 -25.77 47.68 -13.07
C THR A 503 -26.31 47.90 -14.48
N ASN A 504 -26.06 49.07 -15.06
CA ASN A 504 -26.42 49.38 -16.45
C ASN A 504 -25.74 48.47 -17.50
N LEU A 505 -24.82 47.60 -17.07
CA LEU A 505 -24.14 46.63 -17.94
C LEU A 505 -25.05 45.45 -18.33
N ILE A 506 -26.05 45.11 -17.52
CA ILE A 506 -26.97 44.00 -17.79
C ILE A 506 -28.39 44.57 -17.92
N GLN A 507 -28.89 44.64 -19.16
CA GLN A 507 -30.23 45.14 -19.45
C GLN A 507 -31.30 44.15 -18.97
N GLU A 508 -32.44 44.70 -18.53
CA GLU A 508 -33.61 43.94 -18.07
C GLU A 508 -33.30 43.00 -16.89
N TRP A 509 -32.48 43.47 -15.94
CA TRP A 509 -31.91 42.64 -14.87
C TRP A 509 -32.22 43.11 -13.44
N SER A 510 -33.39 43.70 -13.23
CA SER A 510 -33.89 44.09 -11.89
C SER A 510 -35.17 43.33 -11.56
N SER A 511 -35.32 42.91 -10.30
CA SER A 511 -36.42 42.05 -9.82
C SER A 511 -36.55 40.71 -10.58
N VAL A 512 -35.42 40.09 -10.92
CA VAL A 512 -35.38 38.85 -11.71
C VAL A 512 -35.22 37.61 -10.82
N ASN A 513 -36.16 36.66 -10.90
CA ASN A 513 -36.05 35.36 -10.23
C ASN A 513 -35.24 34.38 -11.10
N LEU A 514 -34.07 33.96 -10.59
CA LEU A 514 -33.22 32.97 -11.26
C LEU A 514 -33.37 31.56 -10.70
N ARG A 515 -33.70 31.44 -9.41
CA ARG A 515 -33.81 30.14 -8.74
C ARG A 515 -34.92 29.28 -9.33
N THR A 516 -36.15 29.79 -9.37
CA THR A 516 -37.32 28.98 -9.70
C THR A 516 -37.25 28.39 -11.11
N PRO A 517 -36.98 29.19 -12.18
CA PRO A 517 -36.94 28.64 -13.53
C PRO A 517 -35.84 27.60 -13.74
N VAL A 518 -34.68 27.78 -13.09
CA VAL A 518 -33.55 26.85 -13.18
C VAL A 518 -33.81 25.59 -12.38
N SER A 519 -34.38 25.73 -11.18
CA SER A 519 -34.77 24.62 -10.32
C SER A 519 -35.82 23.74 -10.99
N ASP A 520 -36.89 24.33 -11.53
CA ASP A 520 -37.98 23.60 -12.19
C ASP A 520 -37.48 22.88 -13.45
N ALA A 521 -36.59 23.51 -14.21
CA ALA A 521 -36.08 22.94 -15.46
C ALA A 521 -35.09 21.78 -15.27
N LEU A 522 -34.40 21.71 -14.11
CA LEU A 522 -33.34 20.73 -13.85
C LEU A 522 -33.68 19.75 -12.73
N GLY A 523 -34.69 20.03 -11.90
CA GLY A 523 -35.03 19.23 -10.72
C GLY A 523 -33.96 19.26 -9.62
N LEU A 524 -33.14 20.31 -9.58
CA LEU A 524 -31.99 20.45 -8.68
C LEU A 524 -32.13 21.70 -7.80
N PRO A 525 -31.63 21.69 -6.56
CA PRO A 525 -31.61 22.89 -5.72
C PRO A 525 -30.69 23.96 -6.31
N VAL A 526 -31.10 25.23 -6.23
CA VAL A 526 -30.40 26.37 -6.84
C VAL A 526 -30.08 27.46 -5.81
N TRP A 527 -28.81 27.84 -5.75
CA TRP A 527 -28.30 28.97 -4.98
C TRP A 527 -27.89 30.09 -5.93
N VAL A 528 -28.14 31.33 -5.53
CA VAL A 528 -27.84 32.52 -6.33
C VAL A 528 -27.19 33.54 -5.41
N ASP A 529 -26.08 34.11 -5.83
CA ASP A 529 -25.42 35.19 -5.10
C ASP A 529 -24.72 36.15 -6.06
N ASN A 530 -24.29 37.29 -5.53
CA ASN A 530 -23.49 38.26 -6.24
C ASN A 530 -22.09 37.69 -6.59
N ASP A 531 -21.53 38.14 -7.71
CA ASP A 531 -20.20 37.76 -8.21
C ASP A 531 -19.04 38.10 -7.24
N GLY A 532 -19.08 39.27 -6.61
CA GLY A 532 -18.19 39.70 -5.52
C GLY A 532 -18.19 38.72 -4.34
N ASN A 533 -19.39 38.39 -3.86
CA ASN A 533 -19.62 37.41 -2.81
C ASN A 533 -19.13 36.02 -3.20
N CYS A 534 -19.44 35.57 -4.42
CA CYS A 534 -18.99 34.30 -4.94
C CYS A 534 -17.45 34.20 -4.95
N ALA A 535 -16.75 35.25 -5.40
CA ALA A 535 -15.29 35.22 -5.35
C ALA A 535 -14.73 35.05 -3.93
N ALA A 536 -15.34 35.70 -2.92
CA ALA A 536 -14.96 35.51 -1.53
C ALA A 536 -15.22 34.06 -1.04
N LEU A 537 -16.36 33.47 -1.42
CA LEU A 537 -16.68 32.07 -1.12
C LEU A 537 -15.71 31.10 -1.81
N ALA A 538 -15.28 31.40 -3.03
CA ALA A 538 -14.27 30.62 -3.75
C ALA A 538 -12.93 30.63 -3.00
N GLU A 539 -12.49 31.79 -2.53
CA GLU A 539 -11.27 31.91 -1.72
C GLU A 539 -11.39 31.18 -0.39
N ARG A 540 -12.57 31.22 0.25
CA ARG A 540 -12.85 30.47 1.48
C ARG A 540 -12.68 28.96 1.30
N LYS A 541 -13.16 28.43 0.17
CA LYS A 541 -13.20 26.98 -0.08
C LYS A 541 -11.91 26.45 -0.72
N PHE A 542 -11.39 27.16 -1.72
CA PHE A 542 -10.34 26.66 -2.63
C PHE A 542 -9.07 27.52 -2.63
N GLY A 543 -9.12 28.75 -2.12
CA GLY A 543 -8.03 29.72 -2.24
C GLY A 543 -7.34 30.06 -0.92
N HIS A 544 -6.83 31.29 -0.81
CA HIS A 544 -6.05 31.77 0.33
C HIS A 544 -6.90 31.97 1.61
N GLY A 545 -8.23 31.98 1.48
CA GLY A 545 -9.16 32.07 2.60
C GLY A 545 -9.42 30.74 3.31
N LYS A 546 -8.85 29.63 2.84
CA LYS A 546 -9.06 28.30 3.44
C LYS A 546 -8.55 28.25 4.88
N GLY A 547 -9.47 27.97 5.81
CA GLY A 547 -9.17 27.90 7.24
C GLY A 547 -8.98 29.28 7.90
N VAL A 548 -9.30 30.38 7.20
CA VAL A 548 -9.20 31.74 7.73
C VAL A 548 -10.59 32.29 7.98
N GLU A 549 -10.86 32.64 9.24
CA GLU A 549 -12.22 33.05 9.66
C GLU A 549 -12.60 34.47 9.23
N ASN A 550 -11.63 35.35 9.07
CA ASN A 550 -11.85 36.79 8.84
C ASN A 550 -10.96 37.27 7.70
N PHE A 551 -11.53 37.50 6.52
CA PHE A 551 -10.77 38.04 5.38
C PHE A 551 -11.68 38.82 4.42
N VAL A 552 -11.05 39.67 3.61
CA VAL A 552 -11.73 40.45 2.59
C VAL A 552 -11.19 40.09 1.22
N THR A 553 -12.08 39.83 0.28
CA THR A 553 -11.74 39.63 -1.14
C THR A 553 -12.19 40.83 -1.95
N ILE A 554 -11.31 41.39 -2.76
CA ILE A 554 -11.58 42.54 -3.62
C ILE A 554 -11.32 42.14 -5.07
N ILE A 555 -12.34 42.22 -5.90
CA ILE A 555 -12.23 41.94 -7.33
C ILE A 555 -11.86 43.23 -8.04
N THR A 556 -10.78 43.17 -8.80
CA THR A 556 -10.24 44.26 -9.60
C THR A 556 -10.29 43.88 -11.08
N GLY A 557 -11.37 44.27 -11.75
CA GLY A 557 -11.68 43.90 -13.13
C GLY A 557 -12.33 45.05 -13.88
N THR A 558 -13.41 44.77 -14.63
CA THR A 558 -14.21 45.82 -15.31
C THR A 558 -14.71 46.87 -14.31
N GLY A 559 -15.24 46.42 -13.17
CA GLY A 559 -15.57 47.22 -11.98
C GLY A 559 -14.71 46.84 -10.77
N ILE A 560 -15.07 47.36 -9.60
CA ILE A 560 -14.50 46.95 -8.30
C ILE A 560 -15.60 46.35 -7.43
N GLY A 561 -15.54 45.04 -7.23
CA GLY A 561 -16.45 44.30 -6.36
C GLY A 561 -15.72 43.66 -5.19
N GLY A 562 -16.44 42.90 -4.36
CA GLY A 562 -15.80 42.09 -3.33
C GLY A 562 -16.78 41.46 -2.38
N GLY A 563 -16.22 40.75 -1.40
CA GLY A 563 -16.97 40.07 -0.35
C GLY A 563 -16.16 40.05 0.94
N ILE A 564 -16.87 40.03 2.06
CA ILE A 564 -16.29 39.99 3.41
C ILE A 564 -16.69 38.68 4.07
N ILE A 565 -15.71 37.87 4.45
CA ILE A 565 -15.91 36.72 5.35
C ILE A 565 -15.56 37.16 6.76
N HIS A 566 -16.47 36.95 7.70
CA HIS A 566 -16.29 37.22 9.12
C HIS A 566 -16.83 36.04 9.92
N GLN A 567 -16.05 35.53 10.86
CA GLN A 567 -16.39 34.32 11.63
C GLN A 567 -16.80 33.14 10.74
N ASN A 568 -16.05 32.91 9.66
CA ASN A 568 -16.32 31.88 8.63
C ASN A 568 -17.60 32.08 7.79
N GLU A 569 -18.38 33.13 8.01
CA GLU A 569 -19.63 33.40 7.29
C GLU A 569 -19.49 34.62 6.38
N LEU A 570 -20.18 34.59 5.23
CA LEU A 570 -20.22 35.70 4.30
C LEU A 570 -21.19 36.78 4.82
N ILE A 571 -20.77 38.04 4.80
CA ILE A 571 -21.63 39.16 5.20
C ILE A 571 -22.45 39.65 4.01
N HIS A 572 -23.76 39.38 4.01
CA HIS A 572 -24.70 39.97 3.03
C HIS A 572 -25.31 41.31 3.50
N GLY A 573 -25.42 41.51 4.82
CA GLY A 573 -26.13 42.65 5.41
C GLY A 573 -27.66 42.53 5.29
N SER A 574 -28.39 43.40 5.99
CA SER A 574 -29.85 43.31 6.14
C SER A 574 -30.65 43.52 4.86
N THR A 575 -30.08 44.21 3.87
CA THR A 575 -30.70 44.49 2.57
C THR A 575 -29.90 43.91 1.40
N PHE A 576 -29.01 42.95 1.68
CA PHE A 576 -28.13 42.32 0.68
C PHE A 576 -27.31 43.34 -0.12
N CYS A 577 -26.70 44.29 0.60
CA CYS A 577 -25.96 45.43 0.09
C CYS A 577 -24.63 45.63 0.83
N ALA A 578 -24.23 44.67 1.67
CA ALA A 578 -22.92 44.71 2.30
C ALA A 578 -21.84 44.43 1.25
N ALA A 579 -20.61 44.86 1.55
CA ALA A 579 -19.44 44.64 0.71
C ALA A 579 -19.53 45.20 -0.73
N GLU A 580 -20.28 46.28 -0.95
CA GLU A 580 -20.19 47.13 -2.16
C GLU A 580 -18.88 47.96 -2.14
N LEU A 581 -17.74 47.26 -2.09
CA LEU A 581 -16.44 47.82 -1.74
C LEU A 581 -15.98 48.88 -2.75
N GLY A 582 -16.31 48.73 -4.03
CA GLY A 582 -15.98 49.70 -5.07
C GLY A 582 -16.62 51.07 -4.87
N HIS A 583 -17.71 51.16 -4.12
CA HIS A 583 -18.46 52.40 -3.89
C HIS A 583 -18.05 53.14 -2.61
N ILE A 584 -17.09 52.62 -1.85
CA ILE A 584 -16.46 53.36 -0.73
C ILE A 584 -15.85 54.66 -1.25
N LYS A 585 -16.19 55.77 -0.62
CA LYS A 585 -15.63 57.09 -0.98
C LYS A 585 -14.23 57.27 -0.41
N VAL A 586 -13.31 57.68 -1.27
CA VAL A 586 -11.91 57.98 -0.92
C VAL A 586 -11.52 59.43 -1.27
N SER A 587 -12.42 60.17 -1.90
CA SER A 587 -12.29 61.61 -2.15
C SER A 587 -13.66 62.29 -2.13
N LEU A 588 -13.74 63.49 -1.55
CA LEU A 588 -14.96 64.31 -1.58
C LEU A 588 -15.17 64.95 -2.96
N GLU A 589 -14.08 65.39 -3.60
CA GLU A 589 -14.07 66.11 -4.89
C GLU A 589 -13.58 65.22 -6.05
N GLY A 590 -13.94 63.93 -6.01
CA GLY A 590 -13.48 62.95 -7.00
C GLY A 590 -14.25 62.92 -8.32
N PRO A 591 -13.85 62.03 -9.25
CA PRO A 591 -14.56 61.79 -10.50
C PRO A 591 -15.92 61.15 -10.23
N GLU A 592 -16.82 61.28 -11.20
CA GLU A 592 -18.14 60.67 -11.16
C GLU A 592 -18.05 59.14 -11.27
N CYS A 593 -18.90 58.47 -10.49
CA CYS A 593 -19.05 57.03 -10.46
C CYS A 593 -20.37 56.62 -11.14
N SER A 594 -20.39 55.42 -11.70
CA SER A 594 -21.56 54.76 -12.29
C SER A 594 -22.75 54.69 -11.33
N CYS A 595 -22.53 54.65 -10.01
CA CYS A 595 -23.57 54.65 -9.00
C CYS A 595 -24.26 56.02 -8.79
N GLY A 596 -23.83 57.07 -9.50
CA GLY A 596 -24.36 58.43 -9.38
C GLY A 596 -23.68 59.28 -8.30
N SER A 597 -22.69 58.73 -7.58
CA SER A 597 -21.88 59.50 -6.62
C SER A 597 -20.54 59.97 -7.20
N ARG A 598 -19.69 60.56 -6.36
CA ARG A 598 -18.33 61.01 -6.72
C ARG A 598 -17.29 60.47 -5.76
N GLY A 599 -16.09 60.23 -6.28
CA GLY A 599 -14.91 59.86 -5.50
C GLY A 599 -14.92 58.44 -4.91
N CYS A 600 -15.70 57.54 -5.49
CA CYS A 600 -15.68 56.11 -5.17
C CYS A 600 -14.37 55.44 -5.64
N ILE A 601 -13.91 54.38 -4.98
CA ILE A 601 -12.74 53.58 -5.40
C ILE A 601 -12.86 53.16 -6.86
N GLU A 602 -14.04 52.64 -7.26
CA GLU A 602 -14.32 52.15 -8.61
C GLU A 602 -14.08 53.23 -9.68
N ALA A 603 -14.42 54.48 -9.38
CA ALA A 603 -14.28 55.60 -10.31
C ALA A 603 -12.82 55.94 -10.63
N TYR A 604 -11.87 55.48 -9.80
CA TYR A 604 -10.43 55.63 -10.00
C TYR A 604 -9.74 54.35 -10.48
N ALA A 605 -10.06 53.21 -9.85
CA ALA A 605 -9.21 52.01 -9.91
C ALA A 605 -9.77 50.85 -10.74
N SER A 606 -11.02 50.94 -11.21
CA SER A 606 -11.59 49.91 -12.09
C SER A 606 -10.97 49.91 -13.49
N GLY A 607 -11.09 48.79 -14.19
CA GLY A 607 -10.69 48.67 -15.59
C GLY A 607 -11.39 49.69 -16.49
N MET A 608 -12.68 49.95 -16.26
CA MET A 608 -13.42 51.00 -17.00
C MET A 608 -12.88 52.40 -16.69
N ALA A 609 -12.54 52.70 -15.43
CA ALA A 609 -11.96 53.98 -15.05
C ALA A 609 -10.58 54.19 -15.70
N LEU A 610 -9.72 53.17 -15.63
CA LEU A 610 -8.41 53.19 -16.27
C LEU A 610 -8.51 53.30 -17.79
N GLN A 611 -9.45 52.59 -18.42
CA GLN A 611 -9.69 52.69 -19.85
C GLN A 611 -10.17 54.08 -20.27
N ARG A 612 -11.05 54.70 -19.48
CA ARG A 612 -11.52 56.07 -19.72
C ARG A 612 -10.36 57.07 -19.69
N GLU A 613 -9.48 56.97 -18.70
CA GLU A 613 -8.28 57.82 -18.63
C GLU A 613 -7.27 57.51 -19.74
N ALA A 614 -7.10 56.24 -20.12
CA ALA A 614 -6.27 55.85 -21.24
C ALA A 614 -6.76 56.49 -22.53
N LYS A 615 -8.08 56.45 -22.78
CA LYS A 615 -8.70 57.10 -23.94
C LYS A 615 -8.50 58.61 -23.89
N ARG A 616 -8.74 59.26 -22.75
CA ARG A 616 -8.50 60.70 -22.58
C ARG A 616 -7.05 61.09 -22.91
N LEU A 617 -6.07 60.36 -22.38
CA LEU A 617 -4.65 60.62 -22.68
C LEU A 617 -4.29 60.32 -24.14
N ASN A 618 -4.95 59.36 -24.78
CA ASN A 618 -4.75 59.06 -26.19
C ASN A 618 -5.31 60.17 -27.08
N ASP A 619 -6.52 60.65 -26.78
CA ASP A 619 -7.19 61.73 -27.52
C ASP A 619 -6.44 63.07 -27.37
N GLU A 620 -5.66 63.23 -26.29
CA GLU A 620 -4.75 64.36 -26.05
C GLU A 620 -3.32 64.14 -26.62
N ASP A 621 -3.07 63.06 -27.37
CA ASP A 621 -1.75 62.65 -27.89
C ASP A 621 -0.66 62.45 -26.80
N MET A 622 -1.07 62.22 -25.55
CA MET A 622 -0.18 62.09 -24.40
C MET A 622 0.10 60.63 -23.98
N LEU A 623 -0.56 59.63 -24.59
CA LEU A 623 -0.43 58.22 -24.20
C LEU A 623 0.75 57.51 -24.89
N LYS A 624 0.94 57.73 -26.20
CA LYS A 624 1.86 56.98 -27.06
C LYS A 624 3.33 57.28 -26.73
N LYS A 625 4.17 56.23 -26.67
CA LYS A 625 5.63 56.31 -26.58
C LYS A 625 6.27 55.54 -27.74
N GLU A 626 7.50 55.89 -28.10
CA GLU A 626 8.27 55.16 -29.11
C GLU A 626 8.40 53.66 -28.73
N GLY A 627 8.08 52.76 -29.67
CA GLY A 627 8.09 51.31 -29.44
C GLY A 627 6.76 50.71 -28.95
N MET A 628 5.71 51.51 -28.76
CA MET A 628 4.38 51.02 -28.37
C MET A 628 3.58 50.57 -29.60
N ASP A 629 3.15 49.30 -29.64
CA ASP A 629 2.28 48.74 -30.69
C ASP A 629 0.83 49.20 -30.47
N LEU A 630 0.55 50.46 -30.83
CA LEU A 630 -0.81 51.00 -30.91
C LEU A 630 -1.26 50.96 -32.37
N LYS A 631 -1.93 49.89 -32.77
CA LYS A 631 -2.59 49.84 -34.09
C LYS A 631 -3.82 50.75 -34.07
N LEU A 632 -3.95 51.61 -35.08
CA LEU A 632 -5.09 52.56 -35.20
C LEU A 632 -6.47 51.89 -35.19
N SER A 633 -6.56 50.59 -35.45
CA SER A 633 -7.81 49.82 -35.50
C SER A 633 -8.22 49.15 -34.19
N GLU A 634 -7.37 49.16 -33.14
CA GLU A 634 -7.65 48.46 -31.88
C GLU A 634 -8.17 49.43 -30.79
N PRO A 635 -9.17 49.03 -29.98
CA PRO A 635 -9.70 49.89 -28.92
C PRO A 635 -8.65 50.13 -27.83
N ILE A 636 -8.57 51.36 -27.33
CA ILE A 636 -7.70 51.71 -26.20
C ILE A 636 -8.19 51.01 -24.92
N THR A 637 -7.30 50.33 -24.21
CA THR A 637 -7.61 49.55 -22.99
C THR A 637 -6.77 50.00 -21.79
N ALA A 638 -7.13 49.54 -20.58
CA ALA A 638 -6.31 49.72 -19.39
C ALA A 638 -4.90 49.11 -19.51
N ALA A 639 -4.73 48.05 -20.32
CA ALA A 639 -3.43 47.44 -20.56
C ALA A 639 -2.47 48.40 -21.31
N HIS A 640 -2.98 49.19 -22.25
CA HIS A 640 -2.18 50.23 -22.93
C HIS A 640 -1.69 51.30 -21.96
N LEU A 641 -2.52 51.70 -20.99
CA LEU A 641 -2.13 52.65 -19.94
C LEU A 641 -1.02 52.10 -19.04
N ILE A 642 -1.14 50.84 -18.60
CA ILE A 642 -0.11 50.17 -17.79
C ILE A 642 1.19 50.02 -18.58
N SER A 643 1.11 49.66 -19.86
CA SER A 643 2.27 49.57 -20.75
C SER A 643 2.96 50.93 -20.92
N ALA A 644 2.19 51.99 -21.16
CA ALA A 644 2.70 53.35 -21.26
C ALA A 644 3.46 53.80 -20.01
N ALA A 645 2.92 53.53 -18.82
CA ALA A 645 3.61 53.84 -17.56
C ALA A 645 4.91 53.05 -17.41
N ARG A 646 4.92 51.75 -17.75
CA ARG A 646 6.14 50.92 -17.74
C ARG A 646 7.22 51.43 -18.70
N MET A 647 6.81 52.05 -19.81
CA MET A 647 7.71 52.71 -20.76
C MET A 647 8.09 54.15 -20.34
N GLY A 648 7.84 54.54 -19.09
CA GLY A 648 8.25 55.83 -18.53
C GLY A 648 7.35 57.01 -18.93
N ASN A 649 6.08 56.78 -19.28
CA ASN A 649 5.11 57.86 -19.46
C ASN A 649 4.64 58.40 -18.10
N SER A 650 5.11 59.60 -17.74
CA SER A 650 4.79 60.24 -16.44
C SER A 650 3.31 60.59 -16.25
N LYS A 651 2.56 60.84 -17.33
CA LYS A 651 1.10 61.10 -17.24
C LYS A 651 0.34 59.81 -16.98
N ALA A 652 0.69 58.73 -17.67
CA ALA A 652 0.12 57.41 -17.42
C ALA A 652 0.44 56.93 -15.99
N ASP A 653 1.70 57.12 -15.55
CA ASP A 653 2.13 56.81 -14.19
C ASP A 653 1.35 57.60 -13.14
N ALA A 654 1.12 58.91 -13.35
CA ALA A 654 0.31 59.73 -12.45
C ALA A 654 -1.15 59.26 -12.34
N VAL A 655 -1.76 58.79 -13.44
CA VAL A 655 -3.10 58.21 -13.42
C VAL A 655 -3.11 56.92 -12.59
N LEU A 656 -2.15 56.02 -12.86
CA LEU A 656 -2.08 54.75 -12.15
C LEU A 656 -1.75 54.94 -10.66
N HIS A 657 -0.91 55.91 -10.31
CA HIS A 657 -0.61 56.27 -8.92
C HIS A 657 -1.88 56.76 -8.19
N LYS A 658 -2.73 57.55 -8.85
CA LYS A 658 -4.04 57.93 -8.29
C LYS A 658 -4.93 56.71 -8.07
N ALA A 659 -4.96 55.78 -9.02
CA ALA A 659 -5.72 54.54 -8.92
C ALA A 659 -5.24 53.63 -7.77
N THR A 660 -3.93 53.40 -7.66
CA THR A 660 -3.34 52.61 -6.56
C THR A 660 -3.56 53.28 -5.21
N THR A 661 -3.43 54.61 -5.14
CA THR A 661 -3.70 55.39 -3.92
C THR A 661 -5.16 55.27 -3.50
N ALA A 662 -6.09 55.46 -4.44
CA ALA A 662 -7.53 55.34 -4.18
C ALA A 662 -7.89 53.94 -3.67
N LEU A 663 -7.41 52.88 -4.32
CA LEU A 663 -7.65 51.51 -3.88
C LEU A 663 -7.01 51.22 -2.51
N GLY A 664 -5.76 51.63 -2.30
CA GLY A 664 -5.06 51.42 -1.04
C GLY A 664 -5.71 52.15 0.14
N VAL A 665 -6.12 53.41 -0.03
CA VAL A 665 -6.88 54.17 0.99
C VAL A 665 -8.22 53.51 1.27
N GLY A 666 -8.91 53.06 0.22
CA GLY A 666 -10.15 52.30 0.35
C GLY A 666 -9.97 51.03 1.18
N ILE A 667 -8.89 50.28 0.94
CA ILE A 667 -8.55 49.08 1.71
C ILE A 667 -8.23 49.44 3.16
N VAL A 668 -7.47 50.51 3.41
CA VAL A 668 -7.22 50.99 4.78
C VAL A 668 -8.53 51.28 5.52
N ASN A 669 -9.50 51.93 4.87
CA ASN A 669 -10.83 52.14 5.46
C ASN A 669 -11.50 50.81 5.82
N ILE A 670 -11.43 49.80 4.94
CA ILE A 670 -11.98 48.47 5.21
C ILE A 670 -11.26 47.80 6.39
N LEU A 671 -9.93 47.91 6.47
CA LEU A 671 -9.15 47.36 7.58
C LEU A 671 -9.59 47.96 8.93
N HIS A 672 -9.86 49.25 8.98
CA HIS A 672 -10.32 49.92 10.21
C HIS A 672 -11.75 49.53 10.60
N ILE A 673 -12.59 49.13 9.64
CA ILE A 673 -13.97 48.72 9.88
C ILE A 673 -14.06 47.25 10.28
N VAL A 674 -13.36 46.37 9.56
CA VAL A 674 -13.55 44.91 9.65
C VAL A 674 -12.41 44.21 10.38
N ASN A 675 -11.20 44.79 10.38
CA ASN A 675 -9.98 44.21 10.93
C ASN A 675 -9.75 42.73 10.50
N PRO A 676 -9.62 42.45 9.19
CA PRO A 676 -9.42 41.09 8.70
C PRO A 676 -8.00 40.58 8.96
N THR A 677 -7.82 39.26 8.93
CA THR A 677 -6.50 38.63 9.03
C THR A 677 -5.68 38.83 7.76
N LEU A 678 -6.34 38.89 6.59
CA LEU A 678 -5.70 39.11 5.29
C LEU A 678 -6.65 39.75 4.29
N VAL A 679 -6.06 40.35 3.25
CA VAL A 679 -6.76 40.91 2.08
C VAL A 679 -6.36 40.12 0.84
N ILE A 680 -7.34 39.71 0.04
CA ILE A 680 -7.13 39.00 -1.22
C ILE A 680 -7.58 39.90 -2.37
N LEU A 681 -6.66 40.22 -3.27
CA LEU A 681 -6.97 40.88 -4.53
C LEU A 681 -7.20 39.81 -5.61
N SER A 682 -8.35 39.85 -6.26
CA SER A 682 -8.71 38.96 -7.37
C SER A 682 -8.95 39.77 -8.65
N GLY A 683 -8.96 39.10 -9.80
CA GLY A 683 -9.18 39.72 -11.10
C GLY A 683 -7.92 40.21 -11.81
N VAL A 684 -8.10 40.66 -13.05
CA VAL A 684 -7.02 40.94 -14.01
C VAL A 684 -6.08 42.08 -13.61
N LEU A 685 -6.50 42.97 -12.69
CA LEU A 685 -5.67 44.06 -12.18
C LEU A 685 -5.02 43.75 -10.81
N ALA A 686 -5.27 42.58 -10.22
CA ALA A 686 -4.84 42.27 -8.86
C ALA A 686 -3.33 42.31 -8.68
N SER A 687 -2.59 41.71 -9.62
CA SER A 687 -1.12 41.67 -9.61
C SER A 687 -0.50 43.06 -9.71
N TYR A 688 -1.13 43.96 -10.46
CA TYR A 688 -0.72 45.35 -10.57
C TYR A 688 -0.88 46.10 -9.25
N TYR A 689 -1.98 45.87 -8.55
CA TYR A 689 -2.32 46.58 -7.32
C TYR A 689 -1.65 46.05 -6.05
N LYS A 690 -1.22 44.79 -6.02
CA LYS A 690 -0.71 44.12 -4.81
C LYS A 690 0.34 44.93 -4.05
N GLU A 691 1.50 45.20 -4.68
CA GLU A 691 2.62 45.87 -4.00
C GLU A 691 2.31 47.34 -3.63
N PRO A 692 1.70 48.16 -4.51
CA PRO A 692 1.28 49.51 -4.15
C PRO A 692 0.30 49.55 -2.97
N VAL A 693 -0.68 48.65 -2.95
CA VAL A 693 -1.66 48.55 -1.86
C VAL A 693 -0.98 48.14 -0.56
N GLN A 694 -0.09 47.14 -0.58
CA GLN A 694 0.66 46.71 0.61
C GLN A 694 1.47 47.88 1.21
N ARG A 695 2.11 48.70 0.37
CA ARG A 695 2.82 49.89 0.81
C ARG A 695 1.89 50.90 1.48
N ILE A 696 0.76 51.21 0.86
CA ILE A 696 -0.21 52.18 1.41
C ILE A 696 -0.77 51.69 2.76
N ILE A 697 -1.02 50.38 2.90
CA ILE A 697 -1.42 49.80 4.19
C ILE A 697 -0.33 50.05 5.24
N SER A 698 0.94 49.77 4.93
CA SER A 698 2.05 49.97 5.87
C SER A 698 2.25 51.44 6.28
N GLU A 699 1.92 52.39 5.39
CA GLU A 699 2.10 53.82 5.65
C GLU A 699 0.89 54.47 6.36
N ARG A 700 -0.33 54.01 6.05
CA ARG A 700 -1.56 54.74 6.39
C ARG A 700 -2.53 53.98 7.31
N ALA A 701 -2.36 52.67 7.49
CA ALA A 701 -3.18 51.94 8.44
C ALA A 701 -2.78 52.25 9.89
N LEU A 702 -3.68 51.96 10.85
CA LEU A 702 -3.35 51.97 12.27
C LEU A 702 -2.24 50.95 12.54
N LEU A 703 -1.40 51.19 13.54
CA LEU A 703 -0.23 50.34 13.85
C LEU A 703 -0.60 48.84 13.94
N SER A 704 -1.75 48.51 14.52
CA SER A 704 -2.24 47.13 14.63
C SER A 704 -2.60 46.47 13.30
N ALA A 705 -2.92 47.26 12.26
CA ALA A 705 -3.37 46.80 10.94
C ALA A 705 -2.28 46.93 9.85
N GLN A 706 -1.15 47.59 10.13
CA GLN A 706 -0.05 47.76 9.16
C GLN A 706 0.61 46.45 8.73
N SER A 707 0.52 45.41 9.56
CA SER A 707 1.10 44.08 9.30
C SER A 707 0.21 43.16 8.46
N ILE A 708 -1.03 43.57 8.14
CA ILE A 708 -1.97 42.78 7.36
C ILE A 708 -1.41 42.57 5.94
N LYS A 709 -1.40 41.31 5.50
CA LYS A 709 -0.84 40.91 4.21
C LYS A 709 -1.89 40.97 3.11
N VAL A 710 -1.43 41.41 1.93
CA VAL A 710 -2.18 41.42 0.68
C VAL A 710 -1.70 40.29 -0.22
N PHE A 711 -2.62 39.39 -0.55
CA PHE A 711 -2.40 38.29 -1.47
C PHE A 711 -3.08 38.55 -2.80
N THR A 712 -2.57 37.94 -3.86
CA THR A 712 -3.26 37.85 -5.15
C THR A 712 -3.89 36.48 -5.27
N SER A 713 -5.17 36.43 -5.63
CA SER A 713 -5.89 35.19 -5.92
C SER A 713 -5.15 34.36 -6.96
N ALA A 714 -5.07 33.05 -6.71
CA ALA A 714 -4.54 32.07 -7.67
C ALA A 714 -5.68 31.35 -8.44
N LEU A 715 -6.94 31.72 -8.18
CA LEU A 715 -8.11 31.10 -8.78
C LEU A 715 -8.39 31.71 -10.16
N GLU A 716 -8.49 30.88 -11.19
CA GLU A 716 -8.72 31.35 -12.57
C GLU A 716 -10.15 31.87 -12.80
N GLU A 717 -11.15 31.23 -12.19
CA GLU A 717 -12.57 31.54 -12.38
C GLU A 717 -13.30 31.67 -11.02
N PRO A 718 -12.95 32.69 -10.20
CA PRO A 718 -13.42 32.79 -8.82
C PRO A 718 -14.94 32.91 -8.71
N ALA A 719 -15.62 33.51 -9.70
CA ALA A 719 -17.08 33.59 -9.73
C ALA A 719 -17.74 32.20 -9.88
N LEU A 720 -17.26 31.38 -10.83
CA LEU A 720 -17.77 30.01 -11.05
C LEU A 720 -17.45 29.09 -9.87
N LEU A 721 -16.22 29.16 -9.34
CA LEU A 721 -15.82 28.37 -8.17
C LEU A 721 -16.61 28.77 -6.93
N GLY A 722 -16.90 30.05 -6.78
CA GLY A 722 -17.74 30.58 -5.71
C GLY A 722 -19.16 30.05 -5.77
N ALA A 723 -19.77 30.12 -6.96
CA ALA A 723 -21.08 29.55 -7.23
C ALA A 723 -21.11 28.04 -6.91
N ALA A 724 -20.10 27.28 -7.35
CA ALA A 724 -19.97 25.86 -7.02
C ALA A 724 -19.86 25.62 -5.52
N SER A 725 -19.08 26.43 -4.79
CA SER A 725 -18.85 26.25 -3.36
C SER A 725 -20.14 26.30 -2.52
N MET A 726 -21.12 27.13 -2.91
CA MET A 726 -22.43 27.19 -2.24
C MET A 726 -23.15 25.84 -2.26
N VAL A 727 -23.08 25.12 -3.39
CA VAL A 727 -23.68 23.80 -3.56
C VAL A 727 -22.92 22.75 -2.74
N LEU A 728 -21.58 22.76 -2.86
CA LEU A 728 -20.71 21.76 -2.24
C LEU A 728 -20.71 21.87 -0.71
N ASP A 729 -20.73 23.08 -0.16
CA ASP A 729 -20.80 23.31 1.30
C ASP A 729 -22.13 22.81 1.89
N TYR A 730 -23.24 23.02 1.17
CA TYR A 730 -24.55 22.54 1.61
C TYR A 730 -24.61 21.01 1.71
N ALA A 731 -23.98 20.30 0.77
CA ALA A 731 -23.91 18.84 0.79
C ALA A 731 -23.09 18.32 1.97
N THR A 732 -21.96 18.96 2.29
CA THR A 732 -21.12 18.57 3.43
C THR A 732 -21.77 18.79 4.79
N ARG A 733 -22.65 19.79 4.94
CA ARG A 733 -23.38 20.04 6.20
C ARG A 733 -24.45 18.98 6.52
N ARG A 734 -24.83 18.13 5.55
CA ARG A 734 -25.82 17.05 5.71
C ARG A 734 -25.21 15.65 5.85
N THR A 735 -23.90 15.52 5.64
CA THR A 735 -23.17 14.24 5.68
C THR A 735 -22.44 13.99 6.99
N TYR A 736 -22.43 14.97 7.91
CA TYR A 736 -21.90 14.86 9.27
C TYR A 736 -23.00 14.95 10.31
#